data_AF-A0AA97FQM5-F1
#
_entry.id   AF-A0AA97FQM5-F1
#
_cell.length_a   1.000
_cell.length_b   1.000
_cell.length_c   1.000
_cell.angle_alpha   90.00
_cell.angle_beta   90.00
_cell.angle_gamma   90.00
#
_symmetry.space_group_name_H-M   'P 1'
#
loop_
_entity.id
_entity.type
_entity.pdbx_description
1 polymer ?
#
loop_
_entity_poly.entity_id
_entity_poly.type
_entity_poly.pdbx_seq_one_letter_code
_entity_poly.pdbx_strand_id
1 'polypeptide(L)'
;MKAYRQPLIVGCLTLFFVTFGFLEPIERALLSVRFDFNTRPASADLIVVQIDARTIKELGVWPFNRGDHAAVIDSLHNAGASAIAFDVELARSQNDADNAELVAALKRAGGQVILPSFIQLASAGQRSGDTLRTEPDPLFREHSWLANVNVYPSSDGRIWTMTYGGFVDDKFQYSLAATLAGRALRDEQAFYVDYGIDINTIPRLSYIDVLTGSFNPAEIEGKRIIVGGTAVELGDQLNLPVIGVVSGPVLQALAFETIHQEREIWRTSTIFSLILAAITLLLLSTTRHLASLRFYLSGIVVFCAAVQLTVFGIQHLGAISVDTGAILLVASLMGISVTITELEARREQVARERVEKENHVRMLDRVVEDSFNGIIVYNQERRIESSNAAARKILRAENETAFIGKKLSAVLPNSSDWWAPWEQDQVEDLQEVEFTTSTGEMRTIEFVVTRSILEEADSTESRPIFTATFRDITERRQAELDRDAALQEALSANRSKTQFLANMSHELRTPLNAIIGFSEIMKTEAFGPLGSEQYVGYSGDIEDSGRHLLSIVNDILDVARIETGDFSLNEEELEVEDLLQSVKRLTEGWPAAQDRNIKIEVTGDLPDLWADPRLTKQMVLNLLSNAVKFSPSGSTIFLKANLNDSGAIRIDVCDEGIGIPQESIPKLTDAFYQVDARLEREFEGSGLGLTLVQKHMSLHSGTLRFESEENIGTTATLTFPPNRSVDLGTAGPNTQSA
;
A
#
# COMPACT_ATOMS: atom_id res chain seq x y z
N MET A 1 26.64 -0.76 -11.03
CA MET A 1 27.21 -1.05 -12.37
C MET A 1 26.57 -0.29 -13.53
N LYS A 2 25.25 -0.01 -13.57
CA LYS A 2 24.62 0.72 -14.71
C LYS A 2 25.14 2.16 -14.91
N ALA A 3 25.43 2.91 -13.84
CA ALA A 3 25.88 4.31 -13.93
C ALA A 3 27.22 4.52 -14.66
N TYR A 4 28.13 3.54 -14.63
CA TYR A 4 29.46 3.67 -15.25
C TYR A 4 29.50 3.25 -16.73
N ARG A 5 28.41 2.68 -17.28
CA ARG A 5 28.36 2.28 -18.70
C ARG A 5 28.19 3.46 -19.65
N GLN A 6 27.54 4.53 -19.21
CA GLN A 6 27.17 5.64 -20.09
C GLN A 6 28.38 6.43 -20.59
N PRO A 7 29.31 6.88 -19.72
CA PRO A 7 30.48 7.63 -20.19
C PRO A 7 31.34 6.80 -21.14
N LEU A 8 31.44 5.47 -20.91
CA LEU A 8 32.18 4.56 -21.78
C LEU A 8 31.57 4.51 -23.19
N ILE A 9 30.24 4.36 -23.31
CA ILE A 9 29.55 4.34 -24.60
C ILE A 9 29.74 5.67 -25.34
N VAL A 10 29.57 6.79 -24.65
CA VAL A 10 29.80 8.13 -25.22
C VAL A 10 31.24 8.30 -25.70
N GLY A 11 32.22 7.84 -24.91
CA GLY A 11 33.64 7.86 -25.27
C GLY A 11 33.93 7.05 -26.53
N CYS A 12 33.41 5.82 -26.62
CA CYS A 12 33.59 4.97 -27.81
C CYS A 12 32.95 5.57 -29.06
N LEU A 13 31.73 6.11 -28.95
CA LEU A 13 31.05 6.78 -30.06
C LEU A 13 31.83 8.02 -30.51
N THR A 14 32.31 8.83 -29.57
CA THR A 14 33.09 10.03 -29.89
C THR A 14 34.38 9.66 -30.63
N LEU A 15 35.10 8.65 -30.13
CA LEU A 15 36.31 8.14 -30.79
C LEU A 15 36.01 7.67 -32.22
N PHE A 16 34.92 6.94 -32.43
CA PHE A 16 34.49 6.49 -33.76
C PHE A 16 34.22 7.68 -34.69
N PHE A 17 33.39 8.64 -34.28
CA PHE A 17 33.02 9.79 -35.10
C PHE A 17 34.21 10.66 -35.50
N VAL A 18 35.15 10.88 -34.56
CA VAL A 18 36.37 11.64 -34.82
C VAL A 18 37.31 10.87 -35.76
N THR A 19 37.53 9.57 -35.52
CA THR A 19 38.47 8.75 -36.30
C THR A 19 38.06 8.62 -37.77
N PHE A 20 36.76 8.53 -38.04
CA PHE A 20 36.23 8.43 -39.41
C PHE A 20 35.92 9.79 -40.06
N GLY A 21 36.26 10.91 -39.40
CA GLY A 21 36.07 12.25 -39.97
C GLY A 21 34.62 12.69 -40.12
N PHE A 22 33.67 12.03 -39.43
CA PHE A 22 32.24 12.36 -39.52
C PHE A 22 31.88 13.74 -38.94
N LEU A 23 32.79 14.33 -38.16
CA LEU A 23 32.61 15.66 -37.59
C LEU A 23 33.09 16.80 -38.49
N GLU A 24 33.83 16.51 -39.56
CA GLU A 24 34.41 17.54 -40.44
C GLU A 24 33.38 18.53 -41.03
N PRO A 25 32.17 18.10 -41.47
CA PRO A 25 31.14 19.05 -41.91
C PRO A 25 30.68 20.00 -40.81
N ILE A 26 30.60 19.52 -39.57
CA ILE A 26 30.22 20.33 -38.40
C ILE A 26 31.33 21.32 -38.06
N GLU A 27 32.60 20.87 -38.07
CA GLU A 27 33.74 21.76 -37.83
C GLU A 27 33.81 22.89 -38.86
N ARG A 28 33.59 22.57 -40.14
CA ARG A 28 33.52 23.57 -41.22
C ARG A 28 32.37 24.55 -41.04
N ALA A 29 31.19 24.08 -40.65
CA ALA A 29 30.06 24.96 -40.37
C ALA A 29 30.37 25.93 -39.21
N LEU A 30 30.97 25.43 -38.13
CA LEU A 30 31.41 26.26 -37.00
C LEU A 30 32.51 27.23 -37.38
N LEU A 31 33.42 26.82 -38.27
CA LEU A 31 34.48 27.69 -38.78
C LEU A 31 33.91 28.81 -39.67
N SER A 32 32.93 28.52 -40.53
CA SER A 32 32.21 29.54 -41.31
C SER A 32 31.57 30.59 -40.42
N VAL A 33 30.84 30.16 -39.38
CA VAL A 33 30.21 31.09 -38.42
C VAL A 33 31.26 31.98 -37.76
N ARG A 34 32.42 31.42 -37.40
CA ARG A 34 33.50 32.21 -36.77
C ARG A 34 34.11 33.25 -37.73
N PHE A 35 34.18 32.98 -39.03
CA PHE A 35 34.60 33.97 -40.02
C PHE A 35 33.60 35.11 -40.15
N ASP A 36 32.29 34.81 -40.20
CA ASP A 36 31.22 35.84 -40.26
C ASP A 36 31.29 36.84 -39.11
N PHE A 37 31.61 36.36 -37.90
CA PHE A 37 31.73 37.22 -36.71
C PHE A 37 33.09 37.91 -36.56
N ASN A 38 34.09 37.55 -37.38
CA ASN A 38 35.47 38.01 -37.25
C ASN A 38 35.97 38.67 -38.54
N THR A 39 35.23 39.67 -39.00
CA THR A 39 35.56 40.39 -40.22
C THR A 39 36.70 41.40 -40.00
N ARG A 40 37.61 41.50 -40.99
CA ARG A 40 38.74 42.43 -40.98
C ARG A 40 38.98 43.02 -42.39
N PRO A 41 39.49 44.25 -42.52
CA PRO A 41 39.84 44.79 -43.83
C PRO A 41 41.09 44.12 -44.40
N ALA A 42 41.24 44.17 -45.72
CA ALA A 42 42.48 43.87 -46.44
C ALA A 42 43.56 44.91 -46.11
N SER A 43 44.83 44.55 -46.29
CA SER A 43 45.99 45.41 -46.03
C SER A 43 46.07 46.63 -46.96
N ALA A 44 45.38 46.56 -48.10
CA ALA A 44 45.48 47.49 -49.23
C ALA A 44 46.89 47.53 -49.87
N ASP A 45 47.76 46.54 -49.62
CA ASP A 45 49.08 46.42 -50.27
C ASP A 45 49.05 45.69 -51.62
N LEU A 46 47.89 45.12 -51.95
CA LEU A 46 47.61 44.44 -53.20
C LEU A 46 46.47 45.12 -53.94
N ILE A 47 46.58 45.21 -55.26
CA ILE A 47 45.52 45.68 -56.15
C ILE A 47 45.22 44.60 -57.18
N VAL A 48 43.93 44.32 -57.39
CA VAL A 48 43.49 43.43 -58.46
C VAL A 48 43.16 44.26 -59.69
N VAL A 49 43.94 44.10 -60.75
CA VAL A 49 43.63 44.62 -62.09
C VAL A 49 42.72 43.62 -62.78
N GLN A 50 41.47 44.02 -62.93
CA GLN A 50 40.34 43.20 -63.31
C GLN A 50 40.11 43.25 -64.82
N ILE A 51 40.19 42.09 -65.46
CA ILE A 51 39.60 41.89 -66.78
C ILE A 51 38.10 41.69 -66.55
N ASP A 52 37.42 42.82 -66.41
CA ASP A 52 36.00 42.93 -66.11
C ASP A 52 35.14 42.93 -67.41
N ALA A 53 33.82 42.92 -67.24
CA ALA A 53 32.89 42.93 -68.37
C ALA A 53 33.06 44.17 -69.27
N ARG A 54 33.53 45.30 -68.71
CA ARG A 54 33.82 46.53 -69.46
C ARG A 54 35.02 46.31 -70.38
N THR A 55 36.10 45.72 -69.87
CA THR A 55 37.30 45.39 -70.63
C THR A 55 36.96 44.44 -71.79
N ILE A 56 36.18 43.39 -71.54
CA ILE A 56 35.74 42.44 -72.59
C ILE A 56 34.92 43.15 -73.67
N LYS A 57 34.04 44.08 -73.29
CA LYS A 57 33.23 44.85 -74.23
C LYS A 57 34.08 45.80 -75.10
N GLU A 58 35.14 46.39 -74.54
CA GLU A 58 35.99 47.37 -75.25
C GLU A 58 37.08 46.69 -76.12
N LEU A 59 37.73 45.64 -75.63
CA LEU A 59 38.82 44.93 -76.34
C LEU A 59 38.34 43.76 -77.21
N GLY A 60 37.12 43.27 -77.00
CA GLY A 60 36.53 42.19 -77.80
C GLY A 60 36.80 40.79 -77.23
N VAL A 61 37.14 39.84 -78.10
CA VAL A 61 37.16 38.40 -77.77
C VAL A 61 38.43 38.02 -77.02
N TRP A 62 38.29 37.40 -75.85
CA TRP A 62 39.37 36.77 -75.09
C TRP A 62 39.94 35.54 -75.84
N PRO A 63 41.27 35.29 -75.84
CA PRO A 63 42.32 36.01 -75.11
C PRO A 63 42.89 37.23 -75.86
N PHE A 64 43.36 38.23 -75.11
CA PHE A 64 43.87 39.50 -75.66
C PHE A 64 45.27 39.35 -76.30
N ASN A 65 45.68 40.36 -77.10
CA ASN A 65 46.97 40.31 -77.78
C ASN A 65 48.13 40.51 -76.78
N ARG A 66 49.29 39.93 -77.10
CA ARG A 66 50.51 40.08 -76.27
C ARG A 66 50.97 41.54 -76.16
N GLY A 67 50.72 42.36 -77.18
CA GLY A 67 50.96 43.81 -77.14
C GLY A 67 50.11 44.53 -76.09
N ASP A 68 48.84 44.15 -75.91
CA ASP A 68 47.98 44.72 -74.86
C ASP A 68 48.53 44.40 -73.46
N HIS A 69 49.00 43.17 -73.25
CA HIS A 69 49.64 42.76 -72.01
C HIS A 69 50.98 43.49 -71.79
N ALA A 70 51.77 43.70 -72.85
CA ALA A 70 53.03 44.45 -72.78
C ALA A 70 52.79 45.90 -72.36
N ALA A 71 51.79 46.57 -72.94
CA ALA A 71 51.41 47.94 -72.59
C ALA A 71 50.91 48.04 -71.14
N VAL A 72 50.13 47.08 -70.64
CA VAL A 72 49.71 47.02 -69.23
C VAL A 72 50.91 46.84 -68.30
N ILE A 73 51.86 45.97 -68.64
CA ILE A 73 53.10 45.78 -67.86
C ILE A 73 53.88 47.10 -67.78
N ASP A 74 54.10 47.77 -68.91
CA ASP A 74 54.82 49.05 -68.92
C ASP A 74 54.08 50.12 -68.11
N SER A 75 52.75 50.20 -68.25
CA SER A 75 51.92 51.17 -67.53
C SER A 75 52.03 51.00 -66.01
N LEU A 76 51.93 49.76 -65.52
CA LEU A 76 52.07 49.43 -64.10
C LEU A 76 53.51 49.60 -63.59
N HIS A 77 54.51 49.20 -64.38
CA HIS A 77 55.92 49.36 -64.05
C HIS A 77 56.29 50.84 -63.90
N ASN A 78 55.88 51.67 -64.87
CA ASN A 78 56.12 53.11 -64.84
C ASN A 78 55.39 53.81 -63.68
N ALA A 79 54.25 53.26 -63.25
CA ALA A 79 53.52 53.72 -62.07
C ALA A 79 54.15 53.24 -60.73
N GLY A 80 55.23 52.46 -60.77
CA GLY A 80 55.99 52.07 -59.58
C GLY A 80 55.49 50.80 -58.89
N ALA A 81 54.77 49.91 -59.59
CA ALA A 81 54.37 48.62 -59.03
C ALA A 81 55.59 47.82 -58.53
N SER A 82 55.49 47.20 -57.35
CA SER A 82 56.59 46.41 -56.78
C SER A 82 56.66 44.99 -57.36
N ALA A 83 55.52 44.43 -57.73
CA ALA A 83 55.39 43.15 -58.44
C ALA A 83 54.12 43.13 -59.29
N ILE A 84 54.16 42.47 -60.45
CA ILE A 84 53.05 42.35 -61.39
C ILE A 84 52.83 40.86 -61.68
N ALA A 85 51.82 40.28 -61.06
CA ALA A 85 51.44 38.88 -61.24
C ALA A 85 50.30 38.74 -62.25
N PHE A 86 50.41 37.78 -63.15
CA PHE A 86 49.32 37.39 -64.04
C PHE A 86 48.68 36.09 -63.53
N ASP A 87 47.34 36.08 -63.48
CA ASP A 87 46.52 34.91 -63.20
C ASP A 87 45.66 34.54 -64.42
N VAL A 88 46.21 34.76 -65.61
CA VAL A 88 45.59 34.45 -66.90
C VAL A 88 46.64 33.95 -67.87
N GLU A 89 46.25 33.03 -68.75
CA GLU A 89 47.14 32.55 -69.80
C GLU A 89 47.35 33.65 -70.85
N LEU A 90 48.63 33.92 -71.17
CA LEU A 90 48.98 34.84 -72.25
C LEU A 90 48.70 34.16 -73.58
N ALA A 91 47.85 34.78 -74.43
CA ALA A 91 47.42 34.23 -75.72
C ALA A 91 48.61 33.72 -76.55
N ARG A 92 48.40 32.65 -77.33
CA ARG A 92 49.37 32.24 -78.36
C ARG A 92 49.29 33.20 -79.55
N SER A 93 50.25 34.11 -79.68
CA SER A 93 50.40 34.92 -80.90
C SER A 93 51.30 34.20 -81.92
N GLN A 94 50.85 34.14 -83.17
CA GLN A 94 51.68 33.71 -84.31
C GLN A 94 52.50 34.86 -84.93
N ASN A 95 52.40 36.07 -84.35
CA ASN A 95 53.10 37.26 -84.82
C ASN A 95 54.39 37.48 -83.99
N ASP A 96 55.55 37.39 -84.65
CA ASP A 96 56.85 37.58 -84.01
C ASP A 96 57.04 38.99 -83.44
N ALA A 97 56.36 40.00 -83.99
CA ALA A 97 56.42 41.38 -83.49
C ALA A 97 55.80 41.52 -82.09
N ASP A 98 54.63 40.93 -81.85
CA ASP A 98 53.96 40.99 -80.54
C ASP A 98 54.75 40.22 -79.48
N ASN A 99 55.44 39.15 -79.89
CA ASN A 99 56.33 38.38 -79.01
C ASN A 99 57.53 39.22 -78.58
N ALA A 100 58.13 39.94 -79.53
CA ALA A 100 59.25 40.84 -79.26
C ALA A 100 58.84 42.01 -78.34
N GLU A 101 57.64 42.55 -78.52
CA GLU A 101 57.10 43.64 -77.70
C GLU A 101 56.91 43.21 -76.23
N LEU A 102 56.29 42.04 -76.01
CA LEU A 102 56.12 41.49 -74.68
C LEU A 102 57.46 41.15 -74.01
N VAL A 103 58.42 40.56 -74.73
CA VAL A 103 59.78 40.33 -74.21
C VAL A 103 60.45 41.65 -73.82
N ALA A 104 60.28 42.71 -74.60
CA ALA A 104 60.84 44.01 -74.28
C ALA A 104 60.21 44.62 -73.02
N ALA A 105 58.90 44.49 -72.83
CA ALA A 105 58.22 44.93 -71.61
C ALA A 105 58.68 44.14 -70.37
N LEU A 106 58.79 42.80 -70.48
CA LEU A 106 59.32 41.96 -69.38
C LEU A 106 60.76 42.34 -68.99
N LYS A 107 61.62 42.63 -69.98
CA LYS A 107 62.99 43.10 -69.74
C LYS A 107 63.02 44.47 -69.03
N ARG A 108 62.16 45.41 -69.45
CA ARG A 108 62.03 46.73 -68.78
C ARG A 108 61.58 46.58 -67.34
N ALA A 109 60.60 45.71 -67.08
CA ALA A 109 60.10 45.42 -65.74
C ALA A 109 61.12 44.73 -64.82
N GLY A 110 62.27 44.27 -65.33
CA GLY A 110 63.44 43.92 -64.51
C GLY A 110 63.23 42.82 -63.48
N GLY A 111 62.35 41.84 -63.77
CA GLY A 111 62.05 40.73 -62.86
C GLY A 111 60.92 41.01 -61.87
N GLN A 112 60.13 42.07 -62.05
CA GLN A 112 58.90 42.32 -61.28
C GLN A 112 57.71 41.47 -61.73
N VAL A 113 57.77 40.90 -62.94
CA VAL A 113 56.63 40.17 -63.53
C VAL A 113 56.66 38.69 -63.15
N ILE A 114 55.52 38.20 -62.68
CA ILE A 114 55.26 36.80 -62.34
C ILE A 114 54.21 36.26 -63.30
N LEU A 115 54.53 35.17 -63.99
CA LEU A 115 53.64 34.50 -64.93
C LEU A 115 53.09 33.18 -64.34
N PRO A 116 51.84 32.82 -64.67
CA PRO A 116 51.18 31.67 -64.10
C PRO A 116 51.66 30.36 -64.74
N SER A 117 51.69 29.31 -63.94
CA SER A 117 51.87 27.92 -64.36
C SER A 117 50.64 27.11 -63.93
N PHE A 118 50.00 26.44 -64.88
CA PHE A 118 48.77 25.66 -64.67
C PHE A 118 49.05 24.17 -64.76
N ILE A 119 48.37 23.39 -63.91
CA ILE A 119 48.37 21.92 -63.94
C ILE A 119 46.91 21.48 -64.16
N GLN A 120 46.58 21.05 -65.38
CA GLN A 120 45.27 20.48 -65.71
C GLN A 120 45.30 18.96 -65.58
N LEU A 121 44.30 18.35 -64.92
CA LEU A 121 44.10 16.90 -65.04
C LEU A 121 43.58 16.60 -66.45
N ALA A 122 44.22 15.66 -67.16
CA ALA A 122 43.78 15.30 -68.51
C ALA A 122 42.32 14.83 -68.54
N SER A 123 41.56 15.40 -69.47
CA SER A 123 40.13 15.10 -69.69
C SER A 123 39.89 13.63 -70.05
N ALA A 124 38.69 13.14 -69.72
CA ALA A 124 38.21 11.77 -69.97
C ALA A 124 38.41 11.35 -71.44
N GLY A 125 39.51 10.68 -71.73
CA GLY A 125 39.92 10.27 -73.09
C GLY A 125 41.42 10.02 -73.22
N GLN A 126 42.24 10.64 -72.36
CA GLN A 126 43.66 10.31 -72.19
C GLN A 126 43.84 9.46 -70.91
N ARG A 127 44.90 8.65 -70.86
CA ARG A 127 45.14 7.68 -69.77
C ARG A 127 45.07 8.41 -68.41
N SER A 128 44.24 7.86 -67.53
CA SER A 128 44.07 8.32 -66.15
C SER A 128 45.44 8.43 -65.47
N GLY A 129 45.86 9.66 -65.15
CA GLY A 129 47.11 9.94 -64.43
C GLY A 129 47.99 11.04 -65.05
N ASP A 130 47.84 11.38 -66.33
CA ASP A 130 48.67 12.42 -66.95
C ASP A 130 48.13 13.83 -66.59
N THR A 131 48.93 14.61 -65.87
CA THR A 131 48.68 16.04 -65.65
C THR A 131 49.24 16.83 -66.82
N LEU A 132 48.37 17.49 -67.60
CA LEU A 132 48.74 18.41 -68.67
C LEU A 132 49.20 19.73 -68.05
N ARG A 133 50.47 20.06 -68.25
CA ARG A 133 51.10 21.30 -67.80
C ARG A 133 51.00 22.37 -68.86
N THR A 134 50.56 23.55 -68.46
CA THR A 134 50.58 24.75 -69.31
C THR A 134 51.50 25.77 -68.67
N GLU A 135 52.64 26.01 -69.32
CA GLU A 135 53.60 27.04 -68.91
C GLU A 135 53.74 28.13 -69.98
N PRO A 136 54.15 29.34 -69.56
CA PRO A 136 54.55 30.37 -70.50
C PRO A 136 55.69 29.89 -71.41
N ASP A 137 55.71 30.40 -72.64
CA ASP A 137 56.78 30.13 -73.60
C ASP A 137 58.16 30.37 -72.96
N PRO A 138 59.15 29.47 -73.16
CA PRO A 138 60.52 29.66 -72.68
C PRO A 138 61.08 31.08 -72.89
N LEU A 139 60.73 31.75 -73.99
CA LEU A 139 61.16 33.12 -74.30
C LEU A 139 60.73 34.15 -73.25
N PHE A 140 59.58 33.95 -72.59
CA PHE A 140 59.09 34.86 -71.54
C PHE A 140 59.62 34.48 -70.17
N ARG A 141 59.88 33.19 -69.94
CA ARG A 141 60.35 32.66 -68.65
C ARG A 141 61.76 33.11 -68.30
N GLU A 142 62.59 33.44 -69.28
CA GLU A 142 63.93 33.99 -69.03
C GLU A 142 63.89 35.38 -68.37
N HIS A 143 62.77 36.09 -68.49
CA HIS A 143 62.61 37.48 -68.01
C HIS A 143 61.46 37.65 -67.01
N SER A 144 60.93 36.55 -66.47
CA SER A 144 59.83 36.57 -65.50
C SER A 144 59.99 35.46 -64.46
N TRP A 145 59.35 35.64 -63.31
CA TRP A 145 59.19 34.57 -62.34
C TRP A 145 58.00 33.68 -62.72
N LEU A 146 58.02 32.43 -62.27
CA LEU A 146 56.90 31.51 -62.44
C LEU A 146 56.25 31.24 -61.10
N ALA A 147 54.92 31.25 -61.06
CA ALA A 147 54.16 30.87 -59.88
C ALA A 147 53.02 29.91 -60.21
N ASN A 148 52.76 29.01 -59.29
CA ASN A 148 51.67 28.04 -59.38
C ASN A 148 50.34 28.72 -59.00
N VAL A 149 49.34 28.61 -59.86
CA VAL A 149 48.00 29.20 -59.64
C VAL A 149 46.91 28.16 -59.40
N ASN A 150 47.28 26.88 -59.27
CA ASN A 150 46.33 25.80 -59.11
C ASN A 150 45.59 25.88 -57.77
N VAL A 151 44.32 25.50 -57.82
CA VAL A 151 43.43 25.49 -56.66
C VAL A 151 42.75 24.12 -56.59
N TYR A 152 42.70 23.56 -55.38
CA TYR A 152 42.13 22.24 -55.14
C TYR A 152 40.89 22.37 -54.24
N PRO A 153 39.68 22.07 -54.75
CA PRO A 153 38.49 22.06 -53.91
C PRO A 153 38.57 20.93 -52.88
N SER A 154 38.03 21.19 -51.70
CA SER A 154 37.84 20.18 -50.66
C SER A 154 36.71 19.22 -51.03
N SER A 155 36.49 18.21 -50.20
CA SER A 155 35.44 17.18 -50.36
C SER A 155 34.00 17.71 -50.50
N ASP A 156 33.73 18.95 -50.09
CA ASP A 156 32.43 19.62 -50.21
C ASP A 156 32.34 20.52 -51.45
N GLY A 157 33.35 20.48 -52.33
CA GLY A 157 33.43 21.30 -53.54
C GLY A 157 33.81 22.77 -53.28
N ARG A 158 34.09 23.15 -52.02
CA ARG A 158 34.53 24.50 -51.65
C ARG A 158 36.03 24.53 -51.42
N ILE A 159 36.63 25.69 -51.61
CA ILE A 159 38.07 25.86 -51.37
C ILE A 159 38.24 26.34 -49.95
N TRP A 160 38.82 25.52 -49.08
CA TRP A 160 39.12 25.91 -47.69
C TRP A 160 40.60 26.23 -47.48
N THR A 161 41.45 25.61 -48.29
CA THR A 161 42.89 25.63 -48.13
C THR A 161 43.58 25.91 -49.46
N MET A 162 44.72 26.57 -49.39
CA MET A 162 45.66 26.74 -50.50
C MET A 162 47.04 26.26 -50.08
N THR A 163 47.94 26.01 -51.02
CA THR A 163 49.32 25.58 -50.72
C THR A 163 50.29 26.74 -50.90
N TYR A 164 51.40 26.72 -50.14
CA TYR A 164 52.50 27.68 -50.35
C TYR A 164 53.26 27.43 -51.66
N GLY A 165 53.14 26.22 -52.20
CA GLY A 165 53.75 25.80 -53.45
C GLY A 165 53.51 24.32 -53.67
N GLY A 166 54.21 23.75 -54.65
CA GLY A 166 54.20 22.32 -54.93
C GLY A 166 55.42 21.90 -55.74
N PHE A 167 55.77 20.62 -55.72
CA PHE A 167 56.82 20.09 -56.60
C PHE A 167 56.31 19.88 -58.03
N VAL A 168 57.08 20.39 -58.98
CA VAL A 168 56.90 20.16 -60.42
C VAL A 168 58.24 19.73 -61.00
N ASP A 169 58.34 18.51 -61.54
CA ASP A 169 59.58 17.91 -62.06
C ASP A 169 60.79 18.05 -61.11
N ASP A 170 60.62 17.65 -59.84
CA ASP A 170 61.61 17.76 -58.75
C ASP A 170 62.05 19.19 -58.39
N LYS A 171 61.38 20.22 -58.92
CA LYS A 171 61.59 21.62 -58.54
C LYS A 171 60.38 22.16 -57.79
N PHE A 172 60.62 22.72 -56.62
CA PHE A 172 59.57 23.39 -55.85
C PHE A 172 59.22 24.72 -56.49
N GLN A 173 57.94 24.92 -56.80
CA GLN A 173 57.40 26.15 -57.32
C GLN A 173 56.40 26.75 -56.33
N TYR A 174 56.64 27.99 -55.92
CA TYR A 174 55.75 28.71 -55.02
C TYR A 174 54.41 29.02 -55.68
N SER A 175 53.35 29.10 -54.88
CA SER A 175 52.06 29.61 -55.34
C SER A 175 52.12 31.12 -55.62
N LEU A 176 51.19 31.62 -56.43
CA LEU A 176 51.13 33.04 -56.78
C LEU A 176 51.05 33.94 -55.55
N ALA A 177 50.13 33.61 -54.63
CA ALA A 177 49.96 34.30 -53.36
C ALA A 177 51.25 34.31 -52.51
N ALA A 178 51.91 33.16 -52.35
CA ALA A 178 53.14 33.06 -51.56
C ALA A 178 54.31 33.84 -52.20
N THR A 179 54.41 33.79 -53.53
CA THR A 179 55.42 34.54 -54.31
C THR A 179 55.25 36.05 -54.12
N LEU A 180 54.02 36.55 -54.20
CA LEU A 180 53.71 37.97 -53.99
C LEU A 180 53.94 38.40 -52.54
N ALA A 181 53.59 37.56 -51.56
CA ALA A 181 53.82 37.85 -50.15
C ALA A 181 55.33 37.83 -49.78
N GLY A 182 56.19 37.23 -50.60
CA GLY A 182 57.62 37.11 -50.32
C GLY A 182 57.94 36.09 -49.23
N ARG A 183 57.01 35.18 -48.91
CA ARG A 183 57.19 34.14 -47.88
C ARG A 183 57.74 32.86 -48.52
N ALA A 184 59.04 32.63 -48.37
CA ALA A 184 59.73 31.46 -48.89
C ALA A 184 59.72 30.29 -47.89
N LEU A 185 58.54 29.70 -47.62
CA LEU A 185 58.46 28.43 -46.91
C LEU A 185 58.62 27.28 -47.93
N ARG A 186 59.69 26.50 -47.81
CA ARG A 186 59.89 25.27 -48.61
C ARG A 186 59.03 24.16 -48.03
N ASP A 187 57.72 24.24 -48.22
CA ASP A 187 56.78 23.23 -47.75
C ASP A 187 55.56 23.14 -48.69
N GLU A 188 55.11 21.93 -49.00
CA GLU A 188 53.84 21.68 -49.69
C GLU A 188 52.64 21.85 -48.75
N GLN A 189 52.89 22.27 -47.50
CA GLN A 189 51.86 22.45 -46.49
C GLN A 189 50.72 23.33 -46.99
N ALA A 190 49.51 22.80 -46.90
CA ALA A 190 48.30 23.57 -47.12
C ALA A 190 48.04 24.47 -45.90
N PHE A 191 47.65 25.72 -46.15
CA PHE A 191 47.17 26.65 -45.15
C PHE A 191 45.69 26.97 -45.41
N TYR A 192 44.93 27.21 -44.34
CA TYR A 192 43.56 27.67 -44.47
C TYR A 192 43.54 29.17 -44.78
N VAL A 193 42.74 29.53 -45.78
CA VAL A 193 42.50 30.93 -46.15
C VAL A 193 41.63 31.59 -45.08
N ASP A 194 41.97 32.82 -44.66
CA ASP A 194 41.17 33.57 -43.69
C ASP A 194 40.00 34.26 -44.40
N TYR A 195 38.84 33.59 -44.43
CA TYR A 195 37.61 34.15 -45.00
C TYR A 195 36.97 35.24 -44.12
N GLY A 196 37.58 35.60 -42.99
CA GLY A 196 37.23 36.82 -42.26
C GLY A 196 37.75 38.09 -42.94
N ILE A 197 38.63 38.00 -43.94
CA ILE A 197 39.10 39.18 -44.68
C ILE A 197 37.98 39.66 -45.63
N ASP A 198 37.55 40.91 -45.47
CA ASP A 198 36.50 41.49 -46.29
C ASP A 198 37.00 41.74 -47.71
N ILE A 199 36.54 40.90 -48.62
CA ILE A 199 36.85 40.91 -50.05
C ILE A 199 36.51 42.23 -50.76
N ASN A 200 35.59 43.02 -50.20
CA ASN A 200 35.17 44.30 -50.78
C ASN A 200 36.18 45.42 -50.47
N THR A 201 37.06 45.21 -49.49
CA THR A 201 38.12 46.15 -49.13
C THR A 201 39.40 45.96 -49.95
N ILE A 202 39.49 44.89 -50.76
CA ILE A 202 40.59 44.68 -51.70
C ILE A 202 40.45 45.68 -52.85
N PRO A 203 41.42 46.61 -53.06
CA PRO A 203 41.36 47.58 -54.16
C PRO A 203 41.33 46.91 -55.53
N ARG A 204 40.56 47.49 -56.46
CA ARG A 204 40.34 46.95 -57.81
C ARG A 204 40.45 48.06 -58.84
N LEU A 205 41.11 47.77 -59.97
CA LEU A 205 41.20 48.65 -61.13
C LEU A 205 40.80 47.88 -62.38
N SER A 206 40.17 48.53 -63.36
CA SER A 206 39.82 47.88 -64.63
C SER A 206 41.07 47.74 -65.51
N TYR A 207 41.23 46.60 -66.18
CA TYR A 207 42.34 46.35 -67.10
C TYR A 207 42.41 47.39 -68.22
N ILE A 208 41.25 47.80 -68.76
CA ILE A 208 41.19 48.82 -69.82
C ILE A 208 41.63 50.21 -69.34
N ASP A 209 41.36 50.54 -68.08
CA ASP A 209 41.80 51.80 -67.49
C ASP A 209 43.33 51.81 -67.33
N VAL A 210 43.94 50.67 -66.96
CA VAL A 210 45.40 50.52 -66.90
C VAL A 210 46.04 50.59 -68.29
N LEU A 211 45.43 49.92 -69.28
CA LEU A 211 45.89 49.90 -70.67
C LEU A 211 45.87 51.29 -71.31
N THR A 212 44.84 52.09 -71.03
CA THR A 212 44.68 53.44 -71.57
C THR A 212 45.38 54.52 -70.73
N GLY A 213 45.92 54.17 -69.56
CA GLY A 213 46.52 55.12 -68.62
C GLY A 213 45.50 55.96 -67.82
N SER A 214 44.24 55.54 -67.77
CA SER A 214 43.13 56.21 -67.09
C SER A 214 43.04 55.83 -65.60
N PHE A 215 44.15 55.85 -64.86
CA PHE A 215 44.20 55.59 -63.42
C PHE A 215 45.19 56.55 -62.74
N ASN A 216 45.15 56.62 -61.41
CA ASN A 216 46.07 57.44 -60.63
C ASN A 216 47.37 56.64 -60.32
N PRO A 217 48.55 57.03 -60.84
CA PRO A 217 49.79 56.28 -60.60
C PRO A 217 50.19 56.20 -59.12
N ALA A 218 49.82 57.19 -58.30
CA ALA A 218 50.11 57.20 -56.87
C ALA A 218 49.39 56.08 -56.10
N GLU A 219 48.32 55.49 -56.66
CA GLU A 219 47.65 54.33 -56.07
C GLU A 219 48.41 53.02 -56.32
N ILE A 220 49.28 52.97 -57.34
CA ILE A 220 50.06 51.79 -57.72
C ILE A 220 51.44 51.76 -57.05
N GLU A 221 52.00 52.92 -56.72
CA GLU A 221 53.38 53.05 -56.23
C GLU A 221 53.65 52.13 -55.02
N GLY A 222 54.62 51.23 -55.17
CA GLY A 222 55.01 50.23 -54.16
C GLY A 222 54.04 49.06 -53.97
N LYS A 223 52.85 49.10 -54.59
CA LYS A 223 51.83 48.05 -54.47
C LYS A 223 52.11 46.85 -55.34
N ARG A 224 51.61 45.70 -54.90
CA ARG A 224 51.65 44.43 -55.63
C ARG A 224 50.38 44.31 -56.47
N ILE A 225 50.51 43.82 -57.68
CA ILE A 225 49.40 43.78 -58.64
C ILE A 225 49.11 42.33 -59.03
N ILE A 226 47.83 41.94 -59.02
CA ILE A 226 47.35 40.73 -59.70
C ILE A 226 46.50 41.16 -60.88
N VAL A 227 46.89 40.74 -62.08
CA VAL A 227 46.15 40.94 -63.32
C VAL A 227 45.42 39.65 -63.66
N GLY A 228 44.09 39.67 -63.76
CA GLY A 228 43.37 38.46 -64.12
C GLY A 228 41.89 38.61 -64.44
N GLY A 229 41.29 37.50 -64.86
CA GLY A 229 39.90 37.38 -65.28
C GLY A 229 38.92 37.52 -64.11
N THR A 230 38.05 38.52 -64.15
CA THR A 230 36.96 38.66 -63.15
C THR A 230 35.58 38.72 -63.78
N ALA A 231 35.50 38.91 -65.10
CA ALA A 231 34.27 38.81 -65.87
C ALA A 231 33.69 37.39 -65.80
N VAL A 232 32.37 37.27 -65.63
CA VAL A 232 31.67 35.98 -65.55
C VAL A 232 31.84 35.19 -66.85
N GLU A 233 31.95 35.89 -67.97
CA GLU A 233 32.15 35.37 -69.32
C GLU A 233 33.46 34.59 -69.49
N LEU A 234 34.45 34.80 -68.61
CA LEU A 234 35.73 34.09 -68.64
C LEU A 234 35.68 32.71 -67.98
N GLY A 235 34.58 32.37 -67.30
CA GLY A 235 34.32 31.03 -66.76
C GLY A 235 35.17 30.60 -65.55
N ASP A 236 36.05 31.48 -65.06
CA ASP A 236 36.88 31.23 -63.88
C ASP A 236 36.09 31.56 -62.60
N GLN A 237 35.19 30.65 -62.21
CA GLN A 237 34.34 30.79 -61.04
C GLN A 237 34.61 29.68 -60.00
N LEU A 238 34.95 30.11 -58.80
CA LEU A 238 35.33 29.26 -57.68
C LEU A 238 34.37 29.45 -56.51
N ASN A 239 34.03 28.36 -55.82
CA ASN A 239 33.12 28.40 -54.69
C ASN A 239 33.90 28.48 -53.37
N LEU A 240 33.73 29.58 -52.65
CA LEU A 240 34.39 29.84 -51.37
C LEU A 240 33.44 29.63 -50.18
N PRO A 241 33.97 29.19 -49.03
CA PRO A 241 33.28 29.25 -47.75
C PRO A 241 32.87 30.68 -47.44
N VAL A 242 31.67 30.85 -46.86
CA VAL A 242 31.11 32.14 -46.41
C VAL A 242 30.79 33.14 -47.53
N ILE A 243 31.76 33.46 -48.37
CA ILE A 243 31.70 34.50 -49.40
C ILE A 243 30.86 34.07 -50.62
N GLY A 244 30.86 32.77 -50.95
CA GLY A 244 30.17 32.24 -52.13
C GLY A 244 31.06 32.23 -53.37
N VAL A 245 30.48 32.52 -54.54
CA VAL A 245 31.18 32.40 -55.83
C VAL A 245 32.03 33.63 -56.12
N VAL A 246 33.33 33.43 -56.38
CA VAL A 246 34.28 34.50 -56.76
C VAL A 246 35.18 34.04 -57.91
N SER A 247 35.94 34.96 -58.51
CA SER A 247 36.93 34.60 -59.52
C SER A 247 38.28 34.19 -58.95
N GLY A 248 39.07 33.42 -59.70
CA GLY A 248 40.41 32.96 -59.32
C GLY A 248 41.35 34.07 -58.85
N PRO A 249 41.46 35.21 -59.57
CA PRO A 249 42.34 36.31 -59.16
C PRO A 249 41.98 36.91 -57.81
N VAL A 250 40.69 36.89 -57.46
CA VAL A 250 40.21 37.40 -56.18
C VAL A 250 40.49 36.40 -55.06
N LEU A 251 40.42 35.09 -55.32
CA LEU A 251 40.90 34.08 -54.38
C LEU A 251 42.42 34.18 -54.17
N GLN A 252 43.20 34.36 -55.23
CA GLN A 252 44.66 34.57 -55.12
C GLN A 252 44.96 35.83 -54.29
N ALA A 253 44.18 36.89 -54.45
CA ALA A 253 44.25 38.09 -53.62
C ALA A 253 43.93 37.82 -52.14
N LEU A 254 42.87 37.07 -51.85
CA LEU A 254 42.53 36.67 -50.47
C LEU A 254 43.62 35.80 -49.83
N ALA A 255 44.21 34.89 -50.61
CA ALA A 255 45.31 34.06 -50.15
C ALA A 255 46.58 34.87 -49.89
N PHE A 256 46.89 35.84 -50.75
CA PHE A 256 47.95 36.81 -50.49
C PHE A 256 47.68 37.58 -49.19
N GLU A 257 46.48 38.12 -49.00
CA GLU A 257 46.11 38.87 -47.80
C GLU A 257 46.21 38.00 -46.54
N THR A 258 45.83 36.72 -46.65
CA THR A 258 45.98 35.75 -45.54
C THR A 258 47.45 35.58 -45.14
N ILE A 259 48.36 35.43 -46.12
CA ILE A 259 49.80 35.24 -45.85
C ILE A 259 50.45 36.55 -45.39
N HIS A 260 50.16 37.66 -46.07
CA HIS A 260 50.77 38.97 -45.84
C HIS A 260 50.39 39.55 -44.48
N GLN A 261 49.17 39.27 -43.99
CA GLN A 261 48.74 39.66 -42.65
C GLN A 261 49.13 38.65 -41.56
N GLU A 262 49.84 37.56 -41.90
CA GLU A 262 50.19 36.45 -41.00
C GLU A 262 48.96 35.81 -40.33
N ARG A 263 47.90 35.66 -41.12
CA ARG A 263 46.57 35.23 -40.70
C ARG A 263 46.20 33.83 -41.18
N GLU A 264 47.19 33.00 -41.49
CA GLU A 264 46.96 31.61 -41.86
C GLU A 264 46.24 30.86 -40.74
N ILE A 265 45.06 30.29 -41.03
CA ILE A 265 44.27 29.66 -39.98
C ILE A 265 44.85 28.28 -39.64
N TRP A 266 45.40 28.14 -38.44
CA TRP A 266 45.96 26.89 -37.94
C TRP A 266 44.89 26.07 -37.23
N ARG A 267 44.53 24.91 -37.79
CA ARG A 267 43.63 23.96 -37.11
C ARG A 267 44.39 23.08 -36.12
N THR A 268 43.78 22.83 -34.96
CA THR A 268 44.31 21.89 -33.98
C THR A 268 44.31 20.46 -34.50
N SER A 269 45.24 19.63 -34.01
CA SER A 269 45.30 18.22 -34.42
C SER A 269 44.13 17.40 -33.85
N THR A 270 43.77 16.32 -34.55
CA THR A 270 42.73 15.38 -34.12
C THR A 270 42.96 14.83 -32.71
N ILE A 271 44.23 14.59 -32.34
CA ILE A 271 44.60 14.09 -31.00
C ILE A 271 44.28 15.13 -29.93
N PHE A 272 44.56 16.41 -30.20
CA PHE A 272 44.23 17.50 -29.28
C PHE A 272 42.71 17.59 -29.05
N SER A 273 41.91 17.47 -30.12
CA SER A 273 40.45 17.46 -30.03
C SER A 273 39.92 16.26 -29.22
N LEU A 274 40.54 15.08 -29.36
CA LEU A 274 40.20 13.89 -28.56
C LEU A 274 40.52 14.07 -27.08
N ILE A 275 41.66 14.68 -26.74
CA ILE A 275 42.02 14.99 -25.34
C ILE A 275 40.98 15.92 -24.73
N LEU A 276 40.59 16.98 -25.44
CA LEU A 276 39.61 17.94 -24.96
C LEU A 276 38.21 17.32 -24.81
N ALA A 277 37.82 16.43 -25.72
CA ALA A 277 36.60 15.64 -25.61
C ALA A 277 36.63 14.68 -24.40
N ALA A 278 37.77 14.04 -24.12
CA ALA A 278 37.94 13.17 -22.96
C ALA A 278 37.86 13.94 -21.63
N ILE A 279 38.48 15.14 -21.56
CA ILE A 279 38.37 16.04 -20.40
C ILE A 279 36.91 16.47 -20.20
N THR A 280 36.22 16.82 -21.28
CA THR A 280 34.79 17.18 -21.25
C THR A 280 33.94 16.02 -20.73
N LEU A 281 34.19 14.81 -21.23
CA LEU A 281 33.48 13.61 -20.79
C LEU A 281 33.67 13.35 -19.30
N LEU A 282 34.90 13.50 -18.79
CA LEU A 282 35.22 13.35 -17.38
C LEU A 282 34.51 14.42 -16.53
N LEU A 283 34.55 15.69 -16.96
CA LEU A 283 33.89 16.80 -16.28
C LEU A 283 32.37 16.60 -16.20
N LEU A 284 31.72 16.26 -17.31
CA LEU A 284 30.28 16.04 -17.35
C LEU A 284 29.87 14.79 -16.57
N SER A 285 30.68 13.73 -16.61
CA SER A 285 30.45 12.51 -15.82
C SER A 285 30.51 12.77 -14.32
N THR A 286 31.51 13.54 -13.86
CA THR A 286 31.70 13.84 -12.43
C THR A 286 30.67 14.83 -11.88
N THR A 287 30.26 15.81 -12.68
CA THR A 287 29.29 16.84 -12.26
C THR A 287 27.84 16.37 -12.26
N ARG A 288 27.53 15.24 -12.92
CA ARG A 288 26.16 14.70 -13.02
C ARG A 288 25.46 14.53 -11.67
N HIS A 289 26.18 14.09 -10.64
CA HIS A 289 25.60 13.79 -9.33
C HIS A 289 25.33 15.03 -8.47
N LEU A 290 25.82 16.20 -8.88
CA LEU A 290 25.77 17.42 -8.09
C LEU A 290 24.50 18.27 -8.34
N ALA A 291 23.72 17.95 -9.39
CA ALA A 291 22.63 18.80 -9.85
C ALA A 291 21.40 17.99 -10.28
N SER A 292 20.22 18.63 -10.22
CA SER A 292 19.00 18.10 -10.83
C SER A 292 19.12 18.05 -12.36
N LEU A 293 18.31 17.23 -13.03
CA LEU A 293 18.35 17.10 -14.50
C LEU A 293 18.30 18.45 -15.20
N ARG A 294 17.40 19.36 -14.76
CA ARG A 294 17.24 20.69 -15.37
C ARG A 294 18.52 21.50 -15.26
N PHE A 295 19.09 21.60 -14.06
CA PHE A 295 20.33 22.34 -13.85
C PHE A 295 21.53 21.72 -14.57
N TYR A 296 21.59 20.39 -14.65
CA TYR A 296 22.63 19.69 -15.40
C TYR A 296 22.57 19.98 -16.91
N LEU A 297 21.37 19.91 -17.51
CA LEU A 297 21.17 20.22 -18.93
C LEU A 297 21.44 21.71 -19.22
N SER A 298 20.98 22.62 -18.37
CA SER A 298 21.32 24.04 -18.48
C SER A 298 22.83 24.28 -18.36
N GLY A 299 23.50 23.56 -17.44
CA GLY A 299 24.94 23.60 -17.29
C GLY A 299 25.69 23.15 -18.55
N ILE A 300 25.22 22.10 -19.23
CA ILE A 300 25.78 21.67 -20.53
C ILE A 300 25.67 22.78 -21.56
N VAL A 301 24.51 23.43 -21.68
CA VAL A 301 24.30 24.52 -22.66
C VAL A 301 25.25 25.69 -22.38
N VAL A 302 25.35 26.12 -21.12
CA VAL A 302 26.26 27.20 -20.71
C VAL A 302 27.73 26.82 -20.98
N PHE A 303 28.11 25.58 -20.68
CA PHE A 303 29.45 25.07 -20.96
C PHE A 303 29.77 25.11 -22.47
N CYS A 304 28.88 24.60 -23.32
CA CYS A 304 29.06 24.64 -24.77
C CYS A 304 29.20 26.08 -25.29
N ALA A 305 28.37 27.01 -24.80
CA ALA A 305 28.46 28.41 -25.18
C ALA A 305 29.80 29.05 -24.75
N ALA A 306 30.26 28.76 -23.54
CA ALA A 306 31.55 29.24 -23.03
C ALA A 306 32.74 28.70 -23.85
N VAL A 307 32.69 27.42 -24.25
CA VAL A 307 33.70 26.81 -25.14
C VAL A 307 33.72 27.54 -26.49
N GLN A 308 32.56 27.74 -27.13
CA GLN A 308 32.50 28.43 -28.42
C GLN A 308 33.03 29.86 -28.34
N LEU A 309 32.67 30.61 -27.29
CA LEU A 309 33.14 31.97 -27.06
C LEU A 309 34.67 32.01 -26.84
N THR A 310 35.20 31.03 -26.10
CA THR A 310 36.65 30.91 -25.86
C THR A 310 37.40 30.63 -27.16
N VAL A 311 36.92 29.69 -27.96
CA VAL A 311 37.54 29.32 -29.24
C VAL A 311 37.45 30.45 -30.26
N PHE A 312 36.33 31.18 -30.29
CA PHE A 312 36.21 32.40 -31.08
C PHE A 312 37.28 33.44 -30.67
N GLY A 313 37.48 33.67 -29.37
CA GLY A 313 38.52 34.55 -28.86
C GLY A 313 39.94 34.13 -29.26
N ILE A 314 40.24 32.83 -29.20
CA ILE A 314 41.54 32.27 -29.65
C ILE A 314 41.76 32.54 -31.15
N GLN A 315 40.76 32.35 -32.00
CA GLN A 315 40.87 32.61 -33.44
C GLN A 315 40.99 34.10 -33.76
N HIS A 316 40.25 34.94 -33.04
CA HIS A 316 40.31 36.40 -33.17
C HIS A 316 41.71 36.92 -32.86
N LEU A 317 42.31 36.46 -31.76
CA LEU A 317 43.62 36.93 -31.29
C LEU A 317 44.81 36.26 -31.98
N GLY A 318 44.72 34.97 -32.36
CA GLY A 318 45.89 34.15 -32.65
C GLY A 318 45.85 33.27 -33.90
N ALA A 319 44.92 33.49 -34.83
CA ALA A 319 44.74 32.71 -36.07
C ALA A 319 44.63 31.18 -35.87
N ILE A 320 44.39 30.72 -34.65
CA ILE A 320 44.26 29.31 -34.31
C ILE A 320 42.77 28.97 -34.25
N SER A 321 42.36 27.95 -34.99
CA SER A 321 41.03 27.37 -34.91
C SER A 321 41.11 26.06 -34.12
N VAL A 322 40.41 26.02 -32.98
CA VAL A 322 40.21 24.77 -32.23
C VAL A 322 38.97 24.06 -32.76
N ASP A 323 39.12 22.78 -33.08
CA ASP A 323 38.01 21.93 -33.48
C ASP A 323 37.17 21.56 -32.24
N THR A 324 35.87 21.84 -32.27
CA THR A 324 34.98 21.76 -31.09
C THR A 324 33.83 20.77 -31.25
N GLY A 325 33.65 20.20 -32.44
CA GLY A 325 32.64 19.20 -32.75
C GLY A 325 32.71 17.99 -31.82
N ALA A 326 33.90 17.54 -31.44
CA ALA A 326 34.06 16.43 -30.49
C ALA A 326 33.53 16.76 -29.09
N ILE A 327 33.75 18.00 -28.62
CA ILE A 327 33.24 18.50 -27.33
C ILE A 327 31.71 18.58 -27.38
N LEU A 328 31.16 19.16 -28.44
CA LEU A 328 29.72 19.30 -28.64
C LEU A 328 29.03 17.93 -28.75
N LEU A 329 29.67 16.96 -29.41
CA LEU A 329 29.16 15.59 -29.50
C LEU A 329 29.10 14.93 -28.11
N VAL A 330 30.18 15.00 -27.32
CA VAL A 330 30.22 14.47 -25.95
C VAL A 330 29.13 15.12 -25.09
N ALA A 331 29.02 16.44 -25.13
CA ALA A 331 28.02 17.20 -24.39
C ALA A 331 26.59 16.77 -24.76
N SER A 332 26.31 16.63 -26.06
CA SER A 332 25.00 16.23 -26.57
C SER A 332 24.66 14.79 -26.18
N LEU A 333 25.58 13.85 -26.38
CA LEU A 333 25.37 12.44 -26.04
C LEU A 333 25.22 12.23 -24.53
N MET A 334 25.98 12.95 -23.70
CA MET A 334 25.79 12.93 -22.24
C MET A 334 24.44 13.50 -21.83
N GLY A 335 24.00 14.61 -22.42
CA GLY A 335 22.67 15.18 -22.17
C GLY A 335 21.55 14.20 -22.51
N ILE A 336 21.62 13.55 -23.68
CA ILE A 336 20.66 12.53 -24.13
C ILE A 336 20.69 11.32 -23.18
N SER A 337 21.87 10.77 -22.92
CA SER A 337 22.03 9.57 -22.09
C SER A 337 21.48 9.77 -20.68
N VAL A 338 21.77 10.93 -20.08
CA VAL A 338 21.27 11.28 -18.75
C VAL A 338 19.75 11.46 -18.76
N THR A 339 19.20 12.09 -19.80
CA THR A 339 17.75 12.28 -19.94
C THR A 339 17.02 10.95 -20.07
N ILE A 340 17.55 10.00 -20.85
CA ILE A 340 16.98 8.65 -20.99
C ILE A 340 16.94 7.95 -19.64
N THR A 341 18.05 7.96 -18.88
CA THR A 341 18.09 7.29 -17.58
C THR A 341 17.18 7.92 -16.54
N GLU A 342 17.06 9.26 -16.53
CA GLU A 342 16.12 9.93 -15.65
C GLU A 342 14.66 9.59 -16.03
N LEU A 343 14.36 9.50 -17.33
CA LEU A 343 13.03 9.13 -17.81
C LEU A 343 12.68 7.68 -17.46
N GLU A 344 13.62 6.75 -17.60
CA GLU A 344 13.47 5.36 -17.17
C GLU A 344 13.23 5.27 -15.65
N ALA A 345 14.02 5.98 -14.85
CA ALA A 345 13.83 6.01 -13.39
C ALA A 345 12.46 6.54 -12.99
N ARG A 346 11.98 7.61 -13.63
CA ARG A 346 10.63 8.15 -13.41
C ARG A 346 9.53 7.18 -13.83
N ARG A 347 9.68 6.50 -14.98
CA ARG A 347 8.74 5.48 -15.43
C ARG A 347 8.63 4.34 -14.43
N GLU A 348 9.75 3.85 -13.90
CA GLU A 348 9.77 2.81 -12.88
C GLU A 348 9.15 3.26 -11.55
N GLN A 349 9.30 4.53 -11.19
CA GLN A 349 8.65 5.09 -10.00
C GLN A 349 7.13 5.13 -10.17
N VAL A 350 6.63 5.70 -11.27
CA VAL A 350 5.18 5.77 -11.56
C VAL A 350 4.57 4.37 -11.65
N ALA A 351 5.27 3.41 -12.25
CA ALA A 351 4.82 2.03 -12.31
C ALA A 351 4.67 1.41 -10.90
N ARG A 352 5.61 1.67 -9.99
CA ARG A 352 5.53 1.20 -8.60
C ARG A 352 4.37 1.81 -7.84
N GLU A 353 4.19 3.13 -7.92
CA GLU A 353 3.08 3.83 -7.27
C GLU A 353 1.72 3.31 -7.77
N ARG A 354 1.60 3.02 -9.08
CA ARG A 354 0.39 2.42 -9.65
C ARG A 354 0.11 1.03 -9.09
N VAL A 355 1.12 0.17 -9.04
CA VAL A 355 0.99 -1.19 -8.50
C VAL A 355 0.65 -1.15 -7.00
N GLU A 356 1.24 -0.23 -6.24
CA GLU A 356 0.94 -0.04 -4.82
C GLU A 356 -0.51 0.40 -4.60
N LYS A 357 -1.01 1.36 -5.40
CA LYS A 357 -2.42 1.79 -5.36
C LYS A 357 -3.36 0.65 -5.71
N GLU A 358 -3.07 -0.12 -6.76
CA GLU A 358 -3.87 -1.29 -7.15
C GLU A 358 -3.86 -2.39 -6.06
N ASN A 359 -2.71 -2.63 -5.43
CA ASN A 359 -2.60 -3.57 -4.31
C ASN A 359 -3.36 -3.08 -3.07
N HIS A 360 -3.33 -1.78 -2.77
CA HIS A 360 -4.05 -1.20 -1.65
C HIS A 360 -5.56 -1.34 -1.83
N VAL A 361 -6.09 -1.06 -3.03
CA VAL A 361 -7.52 -1.26 -3.35
C VAL A 361 -7.90 -2.74 -3.19
N ARG A 362 -7.13 -3.67 -3.77
CA ARG A 362 -7.40 -5.12 -3.61
C ARG A 362 -7.30 -5.59 -2.16
N MET A 363 -6.40 -5.01 -1.37
CA MET A 363 -6.28 -5.31 0.05
C MET A 363 -7.54 -4.86 0.80
N LEU A 364 -8.03 -3.64 0.55
CA LEU A 364 -9.26 -3.13 1.16
C LEU A 364 -10.48 -3.98 0.76
N ASP A 365 -10.63 -4.33 -0.52
CA ASP A 365 -11.71 -5.21 -0.99
C ASP A 365 -11.69 -6.55 -0.25
N ARG A 366 -10.49 -7.14 -0.10
CA ARG A 366 -10.34 -8.43 0.60
C ARG A 366 -10.59 -8.33 2.10
N VAL A 367 -10.15 -7.27 2.76
CA VAL A 367 -10.43 -7.03 4.19
C VAL A 367 -11.93 -6.87 4.44
N VAL A 368 -12.64 -6.16 3.56
CA VAL A 368 -14.10 -6.02 3.64
C VAL A 368 -14.77 -7.37 3.40
N GLU A 369 -14.31 -8.14 2.42
CA GLU A 369 -14.88 -9.44 2.05
C GLU A 369 -14.68 -10.52 3.13
N ASP A 370 -13.51 -10.56 3.76
CA ASP A 370 -13.16 -11.51 4.82
C ASP A 370 -13.63 -11.07 6.23
N SER A 371 -14.29 -9.91 6.35
CA SER A 371 -14.82 -9.41 7.63
C SER A 371 -15.88 -10.35 8.21
N PHE A 372 -15.86 -10.57 9.53
CA PHE A 372 -16.84 -11.38 10.25
C PHE A 372 -18.22 -10.70 10.36
N ASN A 373 -18.25 -9.37 10.36
CA ASN A 373 -19.50 -8.62 10.41
C ASN A 373 -20.06 -8.47 9.00
N GLY A 374 -21.39 -8.52 8.88
CA GLY A 374 -22.06 -8.16 7.65
C GLY A 374 -21.91 -6.67 7.38
N ILE A 375 -21.36 -6.33 6.21
CA ILE A 375 -21.18 -4.96 5.75
C ILE A 375 -22.02 -4.76 4.48
N ILE A 376 -22.89 -3.77 4.49
CA ILE A 376 -23.68 -3.33 3.33
C ILE A 376 -23.48 -1.84 3.12
N VAL A 377 -23.09 -1.45 1.91
CA VAL A 377 -23.01 -0.06 1.47
C VAL A 377 -24.19 0.25 0.58
N TYR A 378 -24.90 1.34 0.84
CA TYR A 378 -26.06 1.77 0.05
C TYR A 378 -26.11 3.29 -0.14
N ASN A 379 -26.83 3.72 -1.18
CA ASN A 379 -26.96 5.12 -1.57
C ASN A 379 -28.13 5.84 -0.88
N GLN A 380 -28.33 7.13 -1.18
CA GLN A 380 -29.44 7.92 -0.63
C GLN A 380 -30.83 7.35 -0.95
N GLU A 381 -31.01 6.66 -2.08
CA GLU A 381 -32.27 5.98 -2.43
C GLU A 381 -32.43 4.59 -1.78
N ARG A 382 -31.57 4.25 -0.81
CA ARG A 382 -31.51 2.96 -0.10
C ARG A 382 -31.24 1.77 -1.02
N ARG A 383 -30.53 1.99 -2.14
CA ARG A 383 -30.08 0.92 -3.04
C ARG A 383 -28.70 0.47 -2.65
N ILE A 384 -28.53 -0.85 -2.52
CA ILE A 384 -27.26 -1.46 -2.15
C ILE A 384 -26.27 -1.29 -3.31
N GLU A 385 -25.12 -0.68 -3.04
CA GLU A 385 -24.02 -0.53 -3.98
C GLU A 385 -22.95 -1.62 -3.79
N SER A 386 -22.76 -2.08 -2.55
CA SER A 386 -21.79 -3.13 -2.23
C SER A 386 -22.24 -3.93 -1.01
N SER A 387 -21.85 -5.20 -0.94
CA SER A 387 -22.03 -6.04 0.24
C SER A 387 -20.91 -7.07 0.34
N ASN A 388 -20.50 -7.41 1.57
CA ASN A 388 -19.47 -8.42 1.79
C ASN A 388 -20.03 -9.84 1.97
N ALA A 389 -19.17 -10.86 1.94
CA ALA A 389 -19.57 -12.26 2.11
C ALA A 389 -20.36 -12.54 3.41
N ALA A 390 -19.94 -11.95 4.53
CA ALA A 390 -20.62 -12.13 5.82
C ALA A 390 -22.05 -11.59 5.82
N ALA A 391 -22.31 -10.45 5.17
CA ALA A 391 -23.66 -9.91 5.03
C ALA A 391 -24.55 -10.88 4.27
N ARG A 392 -24.03 -11.48 3.18
CA ARG A 392 -24.79 -12.46 2.39
C ARG A 392 -25.11 -13.71 3.19
N LYS A 393 -24.17 -14.16 4.03
CA LYS A 393 -24.34 -15.35 4.90
C LYS A 393 -25.33 -15.12 6.04
N ILE A 394 -25.21 -14.01 6.77
CA ILE A 394 -26.08 -13.68 7.92
C ILE A 394 -27.52 -13.47 7.44
N LEU A 395 -27.69 -12.80 6.30
CA LEU A 395 -29.01 -12.52 5.73
C LEU A 395 -29.59 -13.70 4.91
N ARG A 396 -28.81 -14.78 4.72
CA ARG A 396 -29.18 -16.02 4.01
C ARG A 396 -29.90 -15.77 2.68
N ALA A 397 -29.39 -14.88 1.83
CA ALA A 397 -29.92 -14.77 0.48
C ALA A 397 -29.41 -15.88 -0.42
N GLU A 398 -30.32 -16.49 -1.16
CA GLU A 398 -30.04 -17.64 -2.03
C GLU A 398 -29.19 -17.30 -3.28
N ASN A 399 -28.83 -16.03 -3.52
CA ASN A 399 -28.08 -15.60 -4.71
C ASN A 399 -27.04 -14.50 -4.40
N GLU A 400 -25.76 -14.74 -4.75
CA GLU A 400 -24.63 -13.81 -4.53
C GLU A 400 -24.78 -12.45 -5.23
N THR A 401 -25.43 -12.40 -6.40
CA THR A 401 -25.68 -11.19 -7.18
C THR A 401 -26.98 -10.47 -6.81
N ALA A 402 -27.76 -11.00 -5.87
CA ALA A 402 -29.13 -10.56 -5.66
C ALA A 402 -29.28 -9.31 -4.78
N PHE A 403 -28.20 -8.70 -4.29
CA PHE A 403 -28.27 -7.51 -3.44
C PHE A 403 -28.00 -6.21 -4.18
N ILE A 404 -26.98 -6.19 -5.04
CA ILE A 404 -26.51 -4.97 -5.70
C ILE A 404 -27.64 -4.40 -6.57
N GLY A 405 -27.94 -3.12 -6.37
CA GLY A 405 -29.02 -2.38 -7.04
C GLY A 405 -30.42 -2.57 -6.45
N LYS A 406 -30.65 -3.55 -5.56
CA LYS A 406 -31.95 -3.70 -4.87
C LYS A 406 -32.10 -2.70 -3.73
N LYS A 407 -33.35 -2.35 -3.41
CA LYS A 407 -33.66 -1.57 -2.21
C LYS A 407 -33.42 -2.43 -0.97
N LEU A 408 -32.86 -1.83 0.07
CA LEU A 408 -32.55 -2.49 1.34
C LEU A 408 -33.79 -3.19 1.96
N SER A 409 -34.97 -2.58 1.84
CA SER A 409 -36.24 -3.14 2.32
C SER A 409 -36.69 -4.43 1.60
N ALA A 410 -36.15 -4.72 0.42
CA ALA A 410 -36.43 -5.96 -0.31
C ALA A 410 -35.57 -7.14 0.17
N VAL A 411 -34.47 -6.84 0.86
CA VAL A 411 -33.52 -7.82 1.40
C VAL A 411 -33.91 -8.24 2.81
N LEU A 412 -34.47 -7.30 3.57
CA LEU A 412 -34.92 -7.50 4.93
C LEU A 412 -36.33 -6.91 5.06
N PRO A 413 -37.38 -7.73 5.07
CA PRO A 413 -38.75 -7.26 5.31
C PRO A 413 -38.89 -6.68 6.73
N ASN A 414 -39.77 -5.68 6.93
CA ASN A 414 -40.05 -4.98 8.22
C ASN A 414 -38.97 -4.04 8.77
N SER A 415 -38.06 -3.61 7.93
CA SER A 415 -36.84 -2.92 8.35
C SER A 415 -36.68 -1.48 7.86
N SER A 416 -37.72 -0.97 7.19
CA SER A 416 -37.71 0.36 6.58
C SER A 416 -37.38 1.48 7.57
N ASP A 417 -37.59 1.22 8.86
CA ASP A 417 -37.48 2.19 9.93
C ASP A 417 -36.17 2.02 10.73
N TRP A 418 -35.55 0.83 10.68
CA TRP A 418 -34.32 0.50 11.45
C TRP A 418 -33.05 1.06 10.84
N TRP A 419 -32.98 1.22 9.52
CA TRP A 419 -31.82 1.80 8.81
C TRP A 419 -32.07 3.21 8.30
N ALA A 420 -32.88 3.98 9.01
CA ALA A 420 -33.20 5.36 8.68
C ALA A 420 -32.59 6.42 9.63
N PRO A 421 -31.28 6.44 9.95
CA PRO A 421 -30.76 7.37 10.97
C PRO A 421 -30.45 8.79 10.44
N TRP A 422 -30.51 9.04 9.13
CA TRP A 422 -30.11 10.35 8.57
C TRP A 422 -31.17 11.46 8.67
N GLU A 423 -32.38 11.17 9.17
CA GLU A 423 -33.35 12.23 9.49
C GLU A 423 -33.01 12.99 10.79
N GLN A 424 -32.05 12.50 11.60
CA GLN A 424 -31.72 13.09 12.90
C GLN A 424 -30.24 13.43 13.14
N ASP A 425 -29.34 13.30 12.15
CA ASP A 425 -27.92 13.70 12.23
C ASP A 425 -27.13 13.14 13.45
N GLN A 426 -27.60 12.02 14.02
CA GLN A 426 -26.92 11.31 15.10
C GLN A 426 -26.35 9.99 14.58
N VAL A 427 -25.10 9.69 14.95
CA VAL A 427 -24.56 8.33 14.92
C VAL A 427 -25.26 7.62 16.06
N GLU A 428 -26.26 6.79 15.77
CA GLU A 428 -26.97 6.06 16.82
C GLU A 428 -26.05 5.02 17.49
N ASP A 429 -26.31 4.82 18.78
CA ASP A 429 -25.76 3.73 19.57
C ASP A 429 -26.08 2.36 18.93
N LEU A 430 -25.34 1.35 19.35
CA LEU A 430 -25.52 -0.06 19.00
C LEU A 430 -26.99 -0.49 19.17
N GLN A 431 -27.65 -0.92 18.09
CA GLN A 431 -29.07 -1.36 18.12
C GLN A 431 -29.20 -2.86 17.94
N GLU A 432 -30.05 -3.49 18.76
CA GLU A 432 -30.43 -4.90 18.63
C GLU A 432 -31.82 -5.02 18.00
N VAL A 433 -31.95 -5.85 16.96
CA VAL A 433 -33.22 -6.10 16.28
C VAL A 433 -33.39 -7.57 15.97
N GLU A 434 -34.59 -8.07 16.23
CA GLU A 434 -35.05 -9.37 15.78
C GLU A 434 -35.67 -9.27 14.39
N PHE A 435 -35.25 -10.16 13.50
CA PHE A 435 -35.79 -10.23 12.15
C PHE A 435 -35.98 -11.69 11.73
N THR A 436 -36.84 -11.87 10.75
CA THR A 436 -37.05 -13.17 10.11
C THR A 436 -36.27 -13.22 8.82
N THR A 437 -35.38 -14.20 8.71
CA THR A 437 -34.64 -14.49 7.47
C THR A 437 -35.60 -14.87 6.32
N SER A 438 -35.12 -14.82 5.08
CA SER A 438 -35.81 -15.35 3.89
C SER A 438 -36.28 -16.81 4.07
N THR A 439 -35.56 -17.59 4.89
CA THR A 439 -35.85 -19.00 5.19
C THR A 439 -36.86 -19.19 6.33
N GLY A 440 -37.39 -18.12 6.93
CA GLY A 440 -38.37 -18.19 8.03
C GLY A 440 -37.77 -18.36 9.43
N GLU A 441 -36.44 -18.39 9.56
CA GLU A 441 -35.73 -18.49 10.84
C GLU A 441 -35.66 -17.10 11.49
N MET A 442 -36.04 -17.01 12.78
CA MET A 442 -35.89 -15.80 13.58
C MET A 442 -34.44 -15.67 14.02
N ARG A 443 -33.86 -14.49 13.81
CA ARG A 443 -32.49 -14.16 14.23
C ARG A 443 -32.45 -12.79 14.87
N THR A 444 -31.50 -12.60 15.76
CA THR A 444 -31.22 -11.32 16.40
C THR A 444 -29.91 -10.78 15.84
N ILE A 445 -29.95 -9.60 15.24
CA ILE A 445 -28.74 -8.88 14.83
C ILE A 445 -28.55 -7.63 15.66
N GLU A 446 -27.29 -7.35 15.91
CA GLU A 446 -26.82 -6.08 16.45
C GLU A 446 -26.20 -5.29 15.30
N PHE A 447 -26.60 -4.03 15.08
CA PHE A 447 -26.11 -3.24 13.95
C PHE A 447 -25.82 -1.78 14.28
N VAL A 448 -25.01 -1.17 13.42
CA VAL A 448 -24.68 0.26 13.40
C VAL A 448 -24.65 0.75 11.95
N VAL A 449 -25.12 1.97 11.71
CA VAL A 449 -25.08 2.61 10.39
C VAL A 449 -24.23 3.86 10.46
N THR A 450 -23.22 3.94 9.61
CA THR A 450 -22.34 5.12 9.49
C THR A 450 -22.58 5.82 8.16
N ARG A 451 -22.64 7.15 8.18
CA ARG A 451 -22.70 8.00 6.98
C ARG A 451 -21.29 8.46 6.60
N SER A 452 -20.90 8.24 5.36
CA SER A 452 -19.63 8.69 4.77
C SER A 452 -19.88 9.51 3.52
N ILE A 453 -18.94 10.36 3.14
CA ILE A 453 -18.99 11.13 1.91
C ILE A 453 -17.98 10.53 0.92
N LEU A 454 -18.45 10.15 -0.27
CA LEU A 454 -17.60 9.65 -1.34
C LEU A 454 -17.32 10.79 -2.32
N GLU A 455 -16.05 11.16 -2.43
CA GLU A 455 -15.55 12.09 -3.45
C GLU A 455 -15.20 11.30 -4.71
N GLU A 456 -15.86 11.60 -5.83
CA GLU A 456 -15.54 10.96 -7.11
C GLU A 456 -14.31 11.62 -7.76
N ALA A 457 -13.42 10.80 -8.31
CA ALA A 457 -12.12 11.24 -8.81
C ALA A 457 -12.19 12.24 -9.99
N ASP A 458 -13.33 12.33 -10.70
CA ASP A 458 -13.53 13.16 -11.89
C ASP A 458 -14.66 14.20 -11.75
N SER A 459 -15.28 14.35 -10.56
CA SER A 459 -16.34 15.34 -10.32
C SER A 459 -16.12 16.10 -9.01
N THR A 460 -16.48 17.39 -8.98
CA THR A 460 -16.59 18.16 -7.71
C THR A 460 -17.83 17.78 -6.90
N GLU A 461 -18.60 16.78 -7.34
CA GLU A 461 -19.80 16.33 -6.65
C GLU A 461 -19.45 15.25 -5.63
N SER A 462 -19.58 15.62 -4.36
CA SER A 462 -19.53 14.68 -3.24
C SER A 462 -20.92 14.08 -3.03
N ARG A 463 -21.02 12.75 -3.03
CA ARG A 463 -22.28 12.05 -2.73
C ARG A 463 -22.16 11.26 -1.41
N PRO A 464 -23.17 11.31 -0.52
CA PRO A 464 -23.11 10.52 0.70
C PRO A 464 -23.45 9.06 0.40
N ILE A 465 -22.70 8.18 1.05
CA ILE A 465 -22.92 6.74 1.09
C ILE A 465 -23.15 6.32 2.54
N PHE A 466 -23.94 5.27 2.74
CA PHE A 466 -24.25 4.74 4.06
C PHE A 466 -23.69 3.34 4.17
N THR A 467 -23.05 3.02 5.29
CA THR A 467 -22.48 1.71 5.59
C THR A 467 -23.15 1.14 6.82
N ALA A 468 -23.96 0.09 6.63
CA ALA A 468 -24.51 -0.72 7.71
C ALA A 468 -23.55 -1.85 8.04
N THR A 469 -23.11 -1.92 9.30
CA THR A 469 -22.31 -3.03 9.84
C THR A 469 -23.15 -3.76 10.87
N PHE A 470 -23.30 -5.08 10.73
CA PHE A 470 -24.16 -5.87 11.62
C PHE A 470 -23.56 -7.23 11.95
N ARG A 471 -23.95 -7.78 13.12
CA ARG A 471 -23.49 -9.06 13.66
C ARG A 471 -24.67 -9.87 14.16
N ASP A 472 -24.67 -11.17 13.88
CA ASP A 472 -25.64 -12.10 14.42
C ASP A 472 -25.29 -12.43 15.89
N ILE A 473 -26.23 -12.15 16.80
CA ILE A 473 -26.10 -12.35 18.26
C ILE A 473 -27.14 -13.35 18.80
N THR A 474 -27.81 -14.11 17.93
CA THR A 474 -28.90 -15.03 18.30
C THR A 474 -28.50 -16.01 19.40
N GLU A 475 -27.36 -16.69 19.25
CA GLU A 475 -26.87 -17.66 20.25
C GLU A 475 -26.51 -17.01 21.59
N ARG A 476 -25.92 -15.81 21.54
CA ARG A 476 -25.55 -15.05 22.75
C ARG A 476 -26.82 -14.69 23.54
N ARG A 477 -27.86 -14.23 22.84
CA ARG A 477 -29.12 -13.84 23.48
C ARG A 477 -29.81 -15.03 24.14
N GLN A 478 -29.80 -16.19 23.49
CA GLN A 478 -30.33 -17.42 24.08
C GLN A 478 -29.55 -17.83 25.34
N ALA A 479 -28.22 -17.77 25.31
CA ALA A 479 -27.39 -18.11 26.47
C ALA A 479 -27.59 -17.16 27.67
N GLU A 480 -27.87 -15.88 27.42
CA GLU A 480 -28.21 -14.91 28.47
C GLU A 480 -29.54 -15.28 29.15
N LEU A 481 -30.57 -15.64 28.37
CA LEU A 481 -31.87 -16.07 28.91
C LEU A 481 -31.76 -17.34 29.75
N ASP A 482 -31.00 -18.34 29.28
CA ASP A 482 -30.79 -19.60 30.01
C ASP A 482 -30.07 -19.37 31.35
N ARG A 483 -29.09 -18.44 31.36
CA ARG A 483 -28.36 -18.06 32.58
C ARG A 483 -29.26 -17.41 33.61
N ASP A 484 -30.13 -16.50 33.20
CA ASP A 484 -31.04 -15.80 34.11
C ASP A 484 -32.06 -16.76 34.74
N ALA A 485 -32.55 -17.74 33.97
CA ALA A 485 -33.40 -18.80 34.49
C ALA A 485 -32.69 -19.63 35.58
N ALA A 486 -31.45 -20.06 35.34
CA ALA A 486 -30.67 -20.83 36.32
C ALA A 486 -30.37 -20.04 37.61
N LEU A 487 -30.15 -18.72 37.50
CA LEU A 487 -29.94 -17.86 38.68
C LEU A 487 -31.18 -17.80 39.58
N GLN A 488 -32.38 -17.70 38.98
CA GLN A 488 -33.63 -17.66 39.75
C GLN A 488 -33.86 -18.96 40.52
N GLU A 489 -33.57 -20.11 39.92
CA GLU A 489 -33.66 -21.42 40.58
C GLU A 489 -32.68 -21.52 41.77
N ALA A 490 -31.44 -21.08 41.61
CA ALA A 490 -30.46 -21.09 42.70
C ALA A 490 -30.87 -20.20 43.89
N LEU A 491 -31.49 -19.04 43.62
CA LEU A 491 -31.93 -18.11 44.65
C LEU A 491 -33.11 -18.67 45.48
N SER A 492 -34.04 -19.39 44.86
CA SER A 492 -35.18 -19.98 45.57
C SER A 492 -34.72 -21.10 46.54
N ALA A 493 -33.82 -21.98 46.10
CA ALA A 493 -33.26 -23.05 46.92
C ALA A 493 -32.51 -22.51 48.15
N ASN A 494 -31.76 -21.41 47.99
CA ASN A 494 -31.02 -20.79 49.09
C ASN A 494 -31.94 -20.22 50.18
N ARG A 495 -33.06 -19.61 49.78
CA ARG A 495 -34.05 -19.08 50.73
C ARG A 495 -34.66 -20.18 51.61
N SER A 496 -35.06 -21.31 51.02
CA SER A 496 -35.62 -22.45 51.77
C SER A 496 -34.62 -23.02 52.79
N LYS A 497 -33.34 -23.16 52.40
CA LYS A 497 -32.28 -23.61 53.32
C LYS A 497 -32.08 -22.66 54.50
N THR A 498 -32.16 -21.36 54.25
CA THR A 498 -31.99 -20.34 55.30
C THR A 498 -33.14 -20.40 56.33
N GLN A 499 -34.38 -20.59 55.86
CA GLN A 499 -35.55 -20.71 56.75
C GLN A 499 -35.47 -21.94 57.65
N PHE A 500 -35.05 -23.09 57.10
CA PHE A 500 -34.88 -24.33 57.85
C PHE A 500 -33.88 -24.18 59.02
N LEU A 501 -32.72 -23.55 58.77
CA LEU A 501 -31.70 -23.33 59.79
C LEU A 501 -32.16 -22.35 60.90
N ALA A 502 -32.95 -21.34 60.53
CA ALA A 502 -33.51 -20.38 61.48
C ALA A 502 -34.49 -21.07 62.45
N ASN A 503 -35.39 -21.91 61.92
CA ASN A 503 -36.38 -22.64 62.73
C ASN A 503 -35.70 -23.66 63.66
N MET A 504 -34.73 -24.43 63.16
CA MET A 504 -33.91 -25.33 63.99
C MET A 504 -33.31 -24.62 65.22
N SER A 505 -32.77 -23.42 65.01
CA SER A 505 -32.11 -22.66 66.08
C SER A 505 -33.08 -22.24 67.18
N HIS A 506 -34.35 -21.99 66.83
CA HIS A 506 -35.39 -21.64 67.79
C HIS A 506 -35.84 -22.86 68.60
N GLU A 507 -36.14 -23.97 67.94
CA GLU A 507 -36.64 -25.20 68.56
C GLU A 507 -35.64 -25.82 69.55
N LEU A 508 -34.33 -25.71 69.29
CA LEU A 508 -33.31 -26.19 70.23
C LEU A 508 -33.12 -25.28 71.44
N ARG A 509 -33.31 -23.95 71.28
CA ARG A 509 -33.03 -22.97 72.34
C ARG A 509 -34.05 -23.03 73.47
N THR A 510 -35.32 -23.28 73.15
CA THR A 510 -36.42 -23.30 74.14
C THR A 510 -36.21 -24.36 75.25
N PRO A 511 -36.06 -25.68 74.95
CA PRO A 511 -35.83 -26.68 75.98
C PRO A 511 -34.47 -26.51 76.66
N LEU A 512 -33.43 -26.06 75.94
CA LEU A 512 -32.13 -25.79 76.54
C LEU A 512 -32.21 -24.68 77.60
N ASN A 513 -32.95 -23.60 77.31
CA ASN A 513 -33.17 -22.51 78.27
C ASN A 513 -33.97 -22.98 79.49
N ALA A 514 -34.93 -23.89 79.33
CA ALA A 514 -35.67 -24.49 80.44
C ALA A 514 -34.75 -25.30 81.36
N ILE A 515 -33.90 -26.18 80.79
CA ILE A 515 -32.89 -26.95 81.52
C ILE A 515 -31.96 -26.03 82.32
N ILE A 516 -31.42 -25.00 81.68
CA ILE A 516 -30.52 -24.03 82.33
C ILE A 516 -31.27 -23.26 83.42
N GLY A 517 -32.48 -22.76 83.15
CA GLY A 517 -33.26 -21.97 84.08
C GLY A 517 -33.66 -22.73 85.35
N PHE A 518 -34.23 -23.92 85.20
CA PHE A 518 -34.62 -24.75 86.34
C PHE A 518 -33.39 -25.22 87.14
N SER A 519 -32.30 -25.60 86.48
CA SER A 519 -31.07 -25.98 87.19
C SER A 519 -30.42 -24.81 87.94
N GLU A 520 -30.53 -23.59 87.42
CA GLU A 520 -30.04 -22.38 88.10
C GLU A 520 -30.90 -22.00 89.32
N ILE A 521 -32.23 -22.15 89.22
CA ILE A 521 -33.15 -21.98 90.35
C ILE A 521 -32.86 -22.99 91.48
N MET A 522 -32.58 -24.24 91.11
CA MET A 522 -32.17 -25.28 92.07
C MET A 522 -30.81 -24.96 92.71
N LYS A 523 -29.82 -24.56 91.91
CA LYS A 523 -28.46 -24.23 92.36
C LYS A 523 -28.42 -23.04 93.32
N THR A 524 -29.28 -22.05 93.10
CA THR A 524 -29.34 -20.84 93.93
C THR A 524 -30.15 -21.01 95.22
N GLU A 525 -30.74 -22.19 95.44
CA GLU A 525 -31.60 -22.46 96.61
C GLU A 525 -32.71 -21.41 96.77
N ALA A 526 -33.27 -20.91 95.65
CA ALA A 526 -34.22 -19.79 95.62
C ALA A 526 -35.50 -20.01 96.46
N PHE A 527 -35.83 -21.27 96.77
CA PHE A 527 -36.98 -21.70 97.56
C PHE A 527 -36.57 -22.39 98.89
N GLY A 528 -35.31 -22.24 99.30
CA GLY A 528 -34.73 -22.86 100.51
C GLY A 528 -33.77 -24.01 100.18
N PRO A 529 -33.30 -24.77 101.19
CA PRO A 529 -32.39 -25.90 100.99
C PRO A 529 -33.01 -26.96 100.05
N LEU A 530 -32.16 -27.64 99.28
CA LEU A 530 -32.58 -28.72 98.39
C LEU A 530 -33.39 -29.80 99.14
N GLY A 531 -34.50 -30.25 98.54
CA GLY A 531 -35.40 -31.27 99.09
C GLY A 531 -36.89 -30.89 99.16
N SER A 532 -37.27 -29.67 98.76
CA SER A 532 -38.67 -29.27 98.65
C SER A 532 -39.38 -29.91 97.44
N GLU A 533 -40.72 -29.98 97.50
CA GLU A 533 -41.56 -30.52 96.42
C GLU A 533 -41.37 -29.74 95.10
N GLN A 534 -41.10 -28.43 95.16
CA GLN A 534 -40.83 -27.62 93.97
C GLN A 534 -39.54 -28.04 93.26
N TYR A 535 -38.50 -28.42 94.01
CA TYR A 535 -37.24 -28.90 93.42
C TYR A 535 -37.38 -30.29 92.79
N VAL A 536 -38.26 -31.13 93.33
CA VAL A 536 -38.62 -32.40 92.69
C VAL A 536 -39.34 -32.12 91.36
N GLY A 537 -40.28 -31.18 91.34
CA GLY A 537 -40.94 -30.70 90.12
C GLY A 537 -39.94 -30.20 89.06
N TYR A 538 -39.05 -29.28 89.42
CA TYR A 538 -38.03 -28.77 88.51
C TYR A 538 -37.05 -29.83 88.01
N SER A 539 -36.72 -30.83 88.84
CA SER A 539 -35.90 -31.95 88.39
C SER A 539 -36.61 -32.79 87.31
N GLY A 540 -37.94 -32.94 87.42
CA GLY A 540 -38.79 -33.51 86.39
C GLY A 540 -38.80 -32.64 85.13
N ASP A 541 -39.03 -31.33 85.28
CA ASP A 541 -39.04 -30.39 84.14
C ASP A 541 -37.70 -30.37 83.38
N ILE A 542 -36.56 -30.49 84.08
CA ILE A 542 -35.24 -30.63 83.48
C ILE A 542 -35.12 -31.96 82.72
N GLU A 543 -35.56 -33.07 83.31
CA GLU A 543 -35.51 -34.38 82.66
C GLU A 543 -36.38 -34.38 81.38
N ASP A 544 -37.60 -33.86 81.47
CA ASP A 544 -38.53 -33.77 80.36
C ASP A 544 -38.00 -32.86 79.25
N SER A 545 -37.49 -31.68 79.59
CA SER A 545 -36.84 -30.77 78.64
C SER A 545 -35.60 -31.40 77.98
N GLY A 546 -34.81 -32.17 78.74
CA GLY A 546 -33.64 -32.89 78.23
C GLY A 546 -34.01 -34.02 77.27
N ARG A 547 -35.05 -34.79 77.59
CA ARG A 547 -35.60 -35.82 76.71
C ARG A 547 -36.20 -35.23 75.44
N HIS A 548 -36.91 -34.11 75.56
CA HIS A 548 -37.47 -33.38 74.42
C HIS A 548 -36.38 -32.88 73.47
N LEU A 549 -35.33 -32.23 74.00
CA LEU A 549 -34.19 -31.76 73.21
C LEU A 549 -33.50 -32.91 72.47
N LEU A 550 -33.29 -34.05 73.13
CA LEU A 550 -32.70 -35.23 72.49
C LEU A 550 -33.57 -35.76 71.34
N SER A 551 -34.89 -35.74 71.50
CA SER A 551 -35.83 -36.11 70.42
C SER A 551 -35.67 -35.19 69.21
N ILE A 552 -35.65 -33.86 69.42
CA ILE A 552 -35.48 -32.89 68.33
C ILE A 552 -34.15 -33.11 67.59
N VAL A 553 -33.07 -33.35 68.32
CA VAL A 553 -31.75 -33.61 67.72
C VAL A 553 -31.78 -34.87 66.87
N ASN A 554 -32.39 -35.96 67.35
CA ASN A 554 -32.50 -37.19 66.59
C ASN A 554 -33.37 -37.01 65.34
N ASP A 555 -34.49 -36.29 65.44
CA ASP A 555 -35.37 -36.00 64.30
C ASP A 555 -34.62 -35.23 63.20
N ILE A 556 -33.82 -34.23 63.58
CA ILE A 556 -33.01 -33.43 62.66
C ILE A 556 -31.93 -34.28 61.98
N LEU A 557 -31.27 -35.17 62.74
CA LEU A 557 -30.26 -36.07 62.20
C LEU A 557 -30.87 -37.05 61.20
N ASP A 558 -32.06 -37.57 61.47
CA ASP A 558 -32.76 -38.46 60.55
C ASP A 558 -33.18 -37.71 59.27
N VAL A 559 -33.71 -36.48 59.38
CA VAL A 559 -34.00 -35.65 58.19
C VAL A 559 -32.73 -35.40 57.35
N ALA A 560 -31.60 -35.08 58.00
CA ALA A 560 -30.34 -34.81 57.32
C ALA A 560 -29.75 -36.05 56.63
N ARG A 561 -29.82 -37.23 57.26
CA ARG A 561 -29.39 -38.49 56.65
C ARG A 561 -30.22 -38.85 55.42
N ILE A 562 -31.53 -38.62 55.48
CA ILE A 562 -32.42 -38.87 54.33
C ILE A 562 -32.12 -37.91 53.18
N GLU A 563 -31.87 -36.62 53.43
CA GLU A 563 -31.57 -35.63 52.38
C GLU A 563 -30.21 -35.82 51.72
N THR A 564 -29.24 -36.37 52.46
CA THR A 564 -27.91 -36.68 51.92
C THR A 564 -27.86 -38.04 51.20
N GLY A 565 -28.96 -38.81 51.25
CA GLY A 565 -29.03 -40.17 50.70
C GLY A 565 -28.29 -41.22 51.54
N ASP A 566 -27.82 -40.86 52.73
CA ASP A 566 -27.07 -41.72 53.66
C ASP A 566 -28.01 -42.46 54.64
N PHE A 567 -29.12 -42.98 54.11
CA PHE A 567 -30.15 -43.66 54.90
C PHE A 567 -30.59 -44.96 54.20
N SER A 568 -30.33 -46.10 54.84
CA SER A 568 -30.68 -47.44 54.34
C SER A 568 -31.80 -48.06 55.16
N LEU A 569 -32.80 -48.67 54.51
CA LEU A 569 -33.86 -49.43 55.16
C LEU A 569 -33.35 -50.82 55.58
N ASN A 570 -33.67 -51.25 56.80
CA ASN A 570 -33.48 -52.65 57.22
C ASN A 570 -34.84 -53.35 57.18
N GLU A 571 -35.20 -53.87 56.00
CA GLU A 571 -36.52 -54.41 55.71
C GLU A 571 -36.62 -55.89 56.07
N GLU A 572 -37.70 -56.27 56.75
CA GLU A 572 -38.01 -57.63 57.18
C GLU A 572 -39.52 -57.89 57.01
N GLU A 573 -39.95 -59.15 57.07
CA GLU A 573 -41.38 -59.51 57.10
C GLU A 573 -41.99 -59.06 58.44
N LEU A 574 -43.04 -58.26 58.37
CA LEU A 574 -43.69 -57.65 59.51
C LEU A 574 -45.19 -57.93 59.51
N GLU A 575 -45.66 -58.62 60.55
CA GLU A 575 -47.08 -58.79 60.81
C GLU A 575 -47.69 -57.46 61.29
N VAL A 576 -48.58 -56.88 60.49
CA VAL A 576 -49.14 -55.53 60.72
C VAL A 576 -49.97 -55.48 62.00
N GLU A 577 -50.75 -56.53 62.29
CA GLU A 577 -51.57 -56.59 63.50
C GLU A 577 -50.68 -56.56 64.76
N ASP A 578 -49.61 -57.33 64.77
CA ASP A 578 -48.64 -57.38 65.87
C ASP A 578 -47.93 -56.03 66.08
N LEU A 579 -47.61 -55.31 65.00
CA LEU A 579 -47.09 -53.95 65.08
C LEU A 579 -48.11 -53.01 65.73
N LEU A 580 -49.36 -53.01 65.27
CA LEU A 580 -50.41 -52.14 65.81
C LEU A 580 -50.69 -52.45 67.28
N GLN A 581 -50.70 -53.72 67.67
CA GLN A 581 -50.83 -54.15 69.06
C GLN A 581 -49.63 -53.68 69.91
N SER A 582 -48.41 -53.75 69.36
CA SER A 582 -47.19 -53.24 70.00
C SER A 582 -47.26 -51.73 70.23
N VAL A 583 -47.73 -50.97 69.24
CA VAL A 583 -47.91 -49.52 69.31
C VAL A 583 -49.01 -49.15 70.33
N LYS A 584 -50.17 -49.84 70.28
CA LYS A 584 -51.27 -49.64 71.24
C LYS A 584 -50.80 -49.85 72.68
N ARG A 585 -50.10 -50.94 72.97
CA ARG A 585 -49.58 -51.22 74.33
C ARG A 585 -48.62 -50.14 74.83
N LEU A 586 -47.79 -49.58 73.95
CA LEU A 586 -46.88 -48.50 74.32
C LEU A 586 -47.64 -47.21 74.62
N THR A 587 -48.64 -46.87 73.81
CA THR A 587 -49.43 -45.65 73.95
C THR A 587 -50.40 -45.70 75.12
N GLU A 588 -50.98 -46.86 75.45
CA GLU A 588 -51.85 -47.03 76.64
C GLU A 588 -51.12 -46.71 77.96
N GLY A 589 -49.78 -46.79 77.97
CA GLY A 589 -48.97 -46.40 79.11
C GLY A 589 -48.80 -44.88 79.29
N TRP A 590 -49.18 -44.07 78.30
CA TRP A 590 -49.02 -42.62 78.38
C TRP A 590 -50.11 -41.97 79.22
N PRO A 591 -49.78 -41.03 80.12
CA PRO A 591 -50.77 -40.30 80.92
C PRO A 591 -51.86 -39.65 80.04
N ALA A 592 -51.47 -39.05 78.91
CA ALA A 592 -52.38 -38.38 77.97
C ALA A 592 -53.33 -39.33 77.23
N ALA A 593 -53.09 -40.64 77.27
CA ALA A 593 -53.92 -41.66 76.63
C ALA A 593 -54.89 -42.35 77.60
N GLN A 594 -54.74 -42.18 78.93
CA GLN A 594 -55.51 -42.91 79.95
C GLN A 594 -57.02 -42.70 79.85
N ASP A 595 -57.44 -41.52 79.38
CA ASP A 595 -58.85 -41.17 79.21
C ASP A 595 -59.38 -41.39 77.79
N ARG A 596 -58.67 -42.13 76.92
CA ARG A 596 -59.03 -42.34 75.51
C ARG A 596 -59.15 -43.83 75.19
N ASN A 597 -60.07 -44.18 74.30
CA ASN A 597 -60.27 -45.56 73.89
C ASN A 597 -59.54 -45.84 72.58
N ILE A 598 -58.41 -46.54 72.61
CA ILE A 598 -57.66 -46.93 71.42
C ILE A 598 -58.16 -48.30 70.94
N LYS A 599 -58.73 -48.36 69.73
CA LYS A 599 -59.24 -49.60 69.12
C LYS A 599 -58.42 -49.97 67.89
N ILE A 600 -58.15 -51.26 67.73
CA ILE A 600 -57.55 -51.82 66.52
C ILE A 600 -58.65 -52.52 65.73
N GLU A 601 -58.76 -52.18 64.45
CA GLU A 601 -59.68 -52.81 63.50
C GLU A 601 -58.90 -53.32 62.29
N VAL A 602 -58.57 -54.61 62.30
CA VAL A 602 -57.95 -55.29 61.14
C VAL A 602 -59.06 -55.94 60.33
N THR A 603 -59.14 -55.62 59.04
CA THR A 603 -60.18 -56.15 58.14
C THR A 603 -59.59 -57.18 57.18
N GLY A 604 -60.00 -58.44 57.32
CA GLY A 604 -59.53 -59.57 56.50
C GLY A 604 -58.28 -60.26 57.05
N ASP A 605 -57.77 -61.26 56.32
CA ASP A 605 -56.47 -61.89 56.57
C ASP A 605 -55.42 -61.06 55.83
N LEU A 606 -54.62 -60.29 56.58
CA LEU A 606 -53.63 -59.39 55.99
C LEU A 606 -52.32 -60.14 55.73
N PRO A 607 -51.73 -60.03 54.53
CA PRO A 607 -50.39 -60.52 54.26
C PRO A 607 -49.33 -59.74 55.07
N ASP A 608 -48.14 -60.34 55.25
CA ASP A 608 -47.03 -59.70 55.94
C ASP A 608 -46.53 -58.50 55.14
N LEU A 609 -46.14 -57.43 55.84
CA LEU A 609 -45.60 -56.21 55.23
C LEU A 609 -44.07 -56.32 55.13
N TRP A 610 -43.51 -56.22 53.93
CA TRP A 610 -42.08 -56.03 53.71
C TRP A 610 -41.69 -54.57 53.91
N ALA A 611 -41.25 -54.23 55.12
CA ALA A 611 -40.86 -52.87 55.51
C ALA A 611 -39.84 -52.88 56.65
N ASP A 612 -39.24 -51.73 56.95
CA ASP A 612 -38.42 -51.59 58.17
C ASP A 612 -39.33 -51.57 59.41
N PRO A 613 -39.27 -52.58 60.31
CA PRO A 613 -40.18 -52.66 61.45
C PRO A 613 -40.06 -51.48 62.40
N ARG A 614 -38.84 -50.96 62.59
CA ARG A 614 -38.56 -49.84 63.49
C ARG A 614 -39.15 -48.56 62.95
N LEU A 615 -38.96 -48.28 61.66
CA LEU A 615 -39.48 -47.06 61.02
C LEU A 615 -40.98 -47.10 60.86
N THR A 616 -41.54 -48.25 60.49
CA THR A 616 -43.00 -48.43 60.39
C THR A 616 -43.65 -48.19 61.74
N LYS A 617 -43.06 -48.74 62.81
CA LYS A 617 -43.52 -48.50 64.18
C LYS A 617 -43.42 -47.02 64.57
N GLN A 618 -42.32 -46.35 64.22
CA GLN A 618 -42.14 -44.91 64.46
C GLN A 618 -43.18 -44.08 63.72
N MET A 619 -43.49 -44.40 62.46
CA MET A 619 -44.50 -43.68 61.67
C MET A 619 -45.87 -43.77 62.33
N VAL A 620 -46.30 -44.98 62.70
CA VAL A 620 -47.59 -45.19 63.38
C VAL A 620 -47.60 -44.53 64.76
N LEU A 621 -46.50 -44.58 65.51
CA LEU A 621 -46.37 -43.88 66.80
C LEU A 621 -46.47 -42.36 66.65
N ASN A 622 -45.85 -41.76 65.63
CA ASN A 622 -45.92 -40.32 65.39
C ASN A 622 -47.35 -39.88 65.04
N LEU A 623 -48.03 -40.65 64.18
CA LEU A 623 -49.44 -40.38 63.84
C LEU A 623 -50.36 -40.59 65.05
N LEU A 624 -50.18 -41.68 65.80
CA LEU A 624 -50.98 -41.97 66.99
C LEU A 624 -50.73 -40.97 68.12
N SER A 625 -49.49 -40.50 68.28
CA SER A 625 -49.17 -39.43 69.23
C SER A 625 -49.91 -38.15 68.89
N ASN A 626 -50.01 -37.78 67.61
CA ASN A 626 -50.81 -36.63 67.18
C ASN A 626 -52.31 -36.87 67.45
N ALA A 627 -52.83 -38.04 67.12
CA ALA A 627 -54.22 -38.40 67.39
C ALA A 627 -54.58 -38.30 68.88
N VAL A 628 -53.73 -38.84 69.77
CA VAL A 628 -53.87 -38.76 71.23
C VAL A 628 -53.76 -37.32 71.71
N LYS A 629 -52.85 -36.52 71.16
CA LYS A 629 -52.64 -35.13 71.55
C LYS A 629 -53.85 -34.25 71.23
N PHE A 630 -54.45 -34.40 70.05
CA PHE A 630 -55.44 -33.46 69.52
C PHE A 630 -56.90 -33.89 69.69
N SER A 631 -57.13 -35.13 70.13
CA SER A 631 -58.47 -35.58 70.52
C SER A 631 -58.90 -35.01 71.88
N PRO A 632 -60.20 -34.92 72.20
CA PRO A 632 -60.70 -34.65 73.56
C PRO A 632 -60.74 -35.90 74.46
N SER A 633 -60.72 -35.75 75.79
CA SER A 633 -60.87 -36.89 76.73
C SER A 633 -62.20 -37.63 76.50
N GLY A 634 -62.17 -38.95 76.55
CA GLY A 634 -63.31 -39.85 76.30
C GLY A 634 -63.50 -40.24 74.83
N SER A 635 -62.73 -39.68 73.90
CA SER A 635 -62.81 -40.01 72.47
C SER A 635 -62.32 -41.42 72.15
N THR A 636 -62.70 -41.91 70.97
CA THR A 636 -62.16 -43.16 70.43
C THR A 636 -61.18 -42.88 69.29
N ILE A 637 -59.99 -43.47 69.36
CA ILE A 637 -58.98 -43.42 68.28
C ILE A 637 -58.93 -44.80 67.64
N PHE A 638 -59.05 -44.87 66.32
CA PHE A 638 -59.01 -46.12 65.57
C PHE A 638 -57.69 -46.28 64.84
N LEU A 639 -57.03 -47.42 65.06
CA LEU A 639 -55.95 -47.94 64.24
C LEU A 639 -56.55 -48.99 63.30
N LYS A 640 -56.71 -48.65 62.02
CA LYS A 640 -57.30 -49.57 61.04
C LYS A 640 -56.21 -50.09 60.11
N ALA A 641 -56.28 -51.37 59.77
CA ALA A 641 -55.46 -51.93 58.71
C ALA A 641 -56.36 -52.70 57.73
N ASN A 642 -56.18 -52.45 56.43
CA ASN A 642 -56.87 -53.17 55.37
C ASN A 642 -55.98 -53.32 54.13
N LEU A 643 -56.36 -54.28 53.29
CA LEU A 643 -55.80 -54.47 51.96
C LEU A 643 -56.73 -53.81 50.95
N ASN A 644 -56.21 -52.93 50.10
CA ASN A 644 -57.01 -52.31 49.04
C ASN A 644 -57.16 -53.24 47.82
N ASP A 645 -58.05 -52.91 46.89
CA ASP A 645 -58.29 -53.70 45.67
C ASP A 645 -57.05 -53.91 44.77
N SER A 646 -56.02 -53.07 44.95
CA SER A 646 -54.75 -53.17 44.21
C SER A 646 -53.70 -54.05 44.89
N GLY A 647 -54.00 -54.63 46.06
CA GLY A 647 -53.05 -55.43 46.86
C GLY A 647 -52.09 -54.61 47.72
N ALA A 648 -52.35 -53.31 47.89
CA ALA A 648 -51.57 -52.42 48.74
C ALA A 648 -52.10 -52.41 50.18
N ILE A 649 -51.19 -52.50 51.14
CA ILE A 649 -51.50 -52.49 52.58
C ILE A 649 -51.69 -51.05 53.02
N ARG A 650 -52.83 -50.76 53.64
CA ARG A 650 -53.20 -49.44 54.17
C ARG A 650 -53.30 -49.49 55.68
N ILE A 651 -52.66 -48.53 56.35
CA ILE A 651 -52.76 -48.30 57.80
C ILE A 651 -53.35 -46.91 58.03
N ASP A 652 -54.49 -46.83 58.69
CA ASP A 652 -55.16 -45.58 59.05
C ASP A 652 -55.09 -45.32 60.54
N VAL A 653 -54.78 -44.08 60.90
CA VAL A 653 -54.94 -43.54 62.25
C VAL A 653 -56.06 -42.50 62.19
N CYS A 654 -57.22 -42.83 62.77
CA CYS A 654 -58.40 -41.97 62.78
C CYS A 654 -58.66 -41.44 64.19
N ASP A 655 -58.82 -40.13 64.32
CA ASP A 655 -59.11 -39.46 65.58
C ASP A 655 -60.33 -38.53 65.46
N GLU A 656 -60.92 -38.20 66.61
CA GLU A 656 -62.10 -37.32 66.74
C GLU A 656 -61.70 -35.93 67.30
N GLY A 657 -60.52 -35.45 66.91
CA GLY A 657 -59.93 -34.22 67.42
C GLY A 657 -60.33 -32.94 66.69
N ILE A 658 -59.53 -31.89 66.91
CA ILE A 658 -59.78 -30.53 66.40
C ILE A 658 -59.79 -30.41 64.87
N GLY A 659 -59.32 -31.43 64.14
CA GLY A 659 -59.21 -31.41 62.69
C GLY A 659 -58.18 -30.41 62.15
N ILE A 660 -58.02 -30.37 60.82
CA ILE A 660 -57.02 -29.56 60.13
C ILE A 660 -57.67 -28.71 59.02
N PRO A 661 -57.41 -27.39 58.95
CA PRO A 661 -57.86 -26.54 57.86
C PRO A 661 -57.33 -27.01 56.49
N GLN A 662 -58.18 -27.00 55.47
CA GLN A 662 -57.83 -27.48 54.12
C GLN A 662 -56.63 -26.75 53.50
N GLU A 663 -56.46 -25.46 53.80
CA GLU A 663 -55.33 -24.66 53.35
C GLU A 663 -53.97 -25.06 53.98
N SER A 664 -54.02 -25.74 55.12
CA SER A 664 -52.83 -26.17 55.87
C SER A 664 -52.37 -27.57 55.48
N ILE A 665 -53.26 -28.41 54.92
CA ILE A 665 -52.96 -29.80 54.52
C ILE A 665 -51.71 -29.92 53.64
N PRO A 666 -51.51 -29.09 52.58
CA PRO A 666 -50.33 -29.20 51.72
C PRO A 666 -49.00 -28.91 52.43
N LYS A 667 -49.04 -28.21 53.57
CA LYS A 667 -47.86 -27.77 54.32
C LYS A 667 -47.58 -28.63 55.56
N LEU A 668 -48.48 -29.55 55.93
CA LEU A 668 -48.34 -30.39 57.14
C LEU A 668 -47.04 -31.20 57.21
N THR A 669 -46.48 -31.53 56.04
CA THR A 669 -45.23 -32.29 55.93
C THR A 669 -44.00 -31.41 55.81
N ASP A 670 -44.15 -30.08 55.72
CA ASP A 670 -43.04 -29.13 55.70
C ASP A 670 -42.35 -29.13 57.08
N ALA A 671 -41.01 -29.12 57.08
CA ALA A 671 -40.24 -29.15 58.32
C ALA A 671 -40.56 -27.93 59.21
N PHE A 672 -40.83 -28.19 60.49
CA PHE A 672 -41.18 -27.18 61.50
C PHE A 672 -42.52 -26.46 61.26
N TYR A 673 -43.35 -26.94 60.32
CA TYR A 673 -44.66 -26.36 60.10
C TYR A 673 -45.66 -26.80 61.17
N GLN A 674 -46.41 -25.84 61.71
CA GLN A 674 -47.50 -26.05 62.66
C GLN A 674 -48.68 -25.13 62.27
N VAL A 675 -49.90 -25.62 62.42
CA VAL A 675 -51.12 -25.00 61.87
C VAL A 675 -51.49 -23.70 62.60
N ASP A 676 -51.22 -23.57 63.91
CA ASP A 676 -51.60 -22.38 64.67
C ASP A 676 -50.63 -22.06 65.83
N ALA A 677 -50.11 -20.83 65.89
CA ALA A 677 -49.16 -20.38 66.92
C ALA A 677 -49.80 -20.27 68.33
N ARG A 678 -51.14 -20.31 68.44
CA ARG A 678 -51.83 -20.34 69.74
C ARG A 678 -51.76 -21.70 70.43
N LEU A 679 -51.64 -22.79 69.65
CA LEU A 679 -51.48 -24.15 70.17
C LEU A 679 -50.07 -24.38 70.75
N GLU A 680 -49.07 -23.55 70.44
CA GLU A 680 -47.70 -23.62 70.99
C GLU A 680 -47.66 -23.59 72.52
N ARG A 681 -48.61 -22.91 73.18
CA ARG A 681 -48.66 -22.78 74.64
C ARG A 681 -49.38 -23.94 75.35
N GLU A 682 -50.15 -24.73 74.61
CA GLU A 682 -51.01 -25.78 75.18
C GLU A 682 -50.48 -27.18 74.84
N PHE A 683 -49.59 -27.30 73.85
CA PHE A 683 -49.30 -28.55 73.16
C PHE A 683 -47.88 -28.57 72.54
N GLU A 684 -46.86 -29.03 73.28
CA GLU A 684 -45.46 -29.10 72.79
C GLU A 684 -45.26 -30.07 71.61
N GLY A 685 -44.44 -29.70 70.61
CA GLY A 685 -44.06 -30.54 69.48
C GLY A 685 -43.06 -29.86 68.54
N SER A 686 -42.16 -30.62 67.90
CA SER A 686 -41.06 -30.09 67.06
C SER A 686 -41.47 -29.70 65.64
N GLY A 687 -42.67 -30.08 65.21
CA GLY A 687 -43.10 -29.95 63.81
C GLY A 687 -42.31 -30.80 62.81
N LEU A 688 -41.48 -31.76 63.26
CA LEU A 688 -40.69 -32.65 62.40
C LEU A 688 -41.31 -34.05 62.24
N GLY A 689 -42.21 -34.43 63.15
CA GLY A 689 -42.77 -35.80 63.19
C GLY A 689 -43.47 -36.19 61.88
N LEU A 690 -44.30 -35.31 61.31
CA LEU A 690 -44.99 -35.58 60.04
C LEU A 690 -44.06 -35.51 58.82
N THR A 691 -43.05 -34.64 58.85
CA THR A 691 -41.98 -34.61 57.84
C THR A 691 -41.22 -35.93 57.78
N LEU A 692 -40.91 -36.52 58.94
CA LEU A 692 -40.27 -37.84 59.02
C LEU A 692 -41.20 -38.95 58.51
N VAL A 693 -42.49 -38.93 58.84
CA VAL A 693 -43.46 -39.90 58.30
C VAL A 693 -43.50 -39.82 56.77
N GLN A 694 -43.60 -38.62 56.20
CA GLN A 694 -43.59 -38.43 54.75
C GLN A 694 -42.29 -38.95 54.11
N LYS A 695 -41.14 -38.62 54.70
CA LYS A 695 -39.83 -39.08 54.20
C LYS A 695 -39.66 -40.60 54.31
N HIS A 696 -40.06 -41.20 55.42
CA HIS A 696 -40.03 -42.66 55.61
C HIS A 696 -41.00 -43.38 54.66
N MET A 697 -42.21 -42.85 54.43
CA MET A 697 -43.11 -43.39 53.41
C MET A 697 -42.52 -43.29 52.01
N SER A 698 -41.87 -42.18 51.68
CA SER A 698 -41.20 -42.00 50.39
C SER A 698 -40.06 -43.01 50.19
N LEU A 699 -39.29 -43.32 51.25
CA LEU A 699 -38.27 -44.38 51.22
C LEU A 699 -38.89 -45.77 50.98
N HIS A 700 -40.08 -46.03 51.53
CA HIS A 700 -40.83 -47.26 51.26
C HIS A 700 -41.63 -47.20 49.95
N SER A 701 -41.44 -46.19 49.10
CA SER A 701 -42.24 -45.98 47.87
C SER A 701 -43.76 -45.95 48.11
N GLY A 702 -44.15 -45.61 49.34
CA GLY A 702 -45.55 -45.48 49.76
C GLY A 702 -46.01 -44.04 49.79
N THR A 703 -47.27 -43.83 50.17
CA THR A 703 -47.87 -42.50 50.24
C THR A 703 -48.51 -42.25 51.60
N LEU A 704 -48.39 -41.01 52.09
CA LEU A 704 -49.10 -40.49 53.24
C LEU A 704 -50.20 -39.55 52.74
N ARG A 705 -51.41 -39.69 53.26
CA ARG A 705 -52.54 -38.79 52.98
C ARG A 705 -53.25 -38.38 54.26
N PHE A 706 -53.84 -37.20 54.24
CA PHE A 706 -54.67 -36.69 55.32
C PHE A 706 -56.06 -36.36 54.79
N GLU A 707 -57.07 -36.88 55.47
CA GLU A 707 -58.48 -36.50 55.30
C GLU A 707 -58.94 -35.89 56.63
N SER A 708 -59.30 -34.62 56.64
CA SER A 708 -59.66 -33.93 57.88
C SER A 708 -60.67 -32.81 57.64
N GLU A 709 -61.54 -32.64 58.63
CA GLU A 709 -62.48 -31.53 58.73
C GLU A 709 -62.39 -30.92 60.13
N GLU A 710 -62.34 -29.59 60.21
CA GLU A 710 -62.18 -28.86 61.46
C GLU A 710 -63.31 -29.21 62.45
N ASN A 711 -62.93 -29.48 63.71
CA ASN A 711 -63.78 -29.89 64.82
C ASN A 711 -64.52 -31.23 64.65
N ILE A 712 -64.14 -32.03 63.64
CA ILE A 712 -64.67 -33.38 63.43
C ILE A 712 -63.59 -34.44 63.68
N GLY A 713 -62.39 -34.23 63.14
CA GLY A 713 -61.27 -35.15 63.34
C GLY A 713 -60.34 -35.25 62.13
N THR A 714 -59.33 -36.10 62.27
CA THR A 714 -58.33 -36.35 61.22
C THR A 714 -58.17 -37.84 60.99
N THR A 715 -58.07 -38.24 59.72
CA THR A 715 -57.62 -39.57 59.29
C THR A 715 -56.30 -39.42 58.55
N ALA A 716 -55.23 -39.95 59.14
CA ALA A 716 -53.93 -40.06 58.50
C ALA A 716 -53.76 -41.48 57.92
N THR A 717 -53.49 -41.57 56.63
CA THR A 717 -53.45 -42.82 55.87
C THR A 717 -52.05 -43.09 55.35
N LEU A 718 -51.44 -44.19 55.78
CA LEU A 718 -50.22 -44.74 55.23
C LEU A 718 -50.57 -45.84 54.22
N THR A 719 -50.19 -45.66 52.95
CA THR A 719 -50.38 -46.68 51.91
C THR A 719 -49.04 -47.22 51.45
N PHE A 720 -48.79 -48.51 51.72
CA PHE A 720 -47.63 -49.24 51.19
C PHE A 720 -48.01 -49.90 49.86
N PRO A 721 -47.15 -49.81 48.82
CA PRO A 721 -47.46 -50.34 47.50
C PRO A 721 -47.58 -51.89 47.49
N PRO A 722 -48.28 -52.47 46.49
CA PRO A 722 -48.60 -53.90 46.48
C PRO A 722 -47.38 -54.84 46.45
N ASN A 723 -46.25 -54.38 45.93
CA ASN A 723 -45.00 -55.15 45.90
C ASN A 723 -44.36 -55.35 47.29
N ARG A 724 -44.92 -54.75 48.34
CA ARG A 724 -44.49 -54.92 49.73
C ARG A 724 -45.39 -55.86 50.53
N SER A 725 -46.40 -56.45 49.92
CA SER A 725 -47.27 -57.45 50.52
C SER A 725 -46.69 -58.85 50.29
N VAL A 726 -46.31 -59.55 51.36
CA VAL A 726 -45.73 -60.90 51.32
C VAL A 726 -46.75 -61.91 51.79
N ASP A 727 -47.15 -62.83 50.92
CA ASP A 727 -48.13 -63.88 51.23
C ASP A 727 -47.45 -65.02 52.02
N LEU A 728 -48.00 -65.38 53.18
CA LEU A 728 -47.56 -66.52 54.00
C LEU A 728 -47.86 -67.84 53.29
N GLY A 729 -47.04 -68.23 52.30
CA GLY A 729 -47.14 -69.56 51.73
C GLY A 729 -46.60 -69.81 50.32
N THR A 730 -45.35 -69.45 50.01
CA THR A 730 -44.52 -70.29 49.13
C THR A 730 -43.02 -70.20 49.49
N ALA A 731 -42.50 -71.26 50.11
CA ALA A 731 -41.06 -71.52 50.19
C ALA A 731 -40.51 -71.77 48.77
N GLY A 732 -39.33 -71.18 48.45
CA GLY A 732 -38.66 -71.24 47.14
C GLY A 732 -38.29 -72.65 46.63
N PRO A 733 -37.69 -72.80 45.42
CA PRO A 733 -36.46 -72.09 45.04
C PRO A 733 -36.35 -71.67 43.54
N ASN A 734 -35.24 -70.99 43.25
CA ASN A 734 -34.47 -70.92 41.99
C ASN A 734 -34.57 -69.68 41.05
N THR A 735 -33.34 -69.25 40.73
CA THR A 735 -32.79 -68.80 39.43
C THR A 735 -32.88 -67.34 38.98
N GLN A 736 -31.68 -66.74 38.95
CA GLN A 736 -31.01 -66.09 37.81
C GLN A 736 -31.34 -64.62 37.45
N SER A 737 -30.32 -63.78 37.70
CA SER A 737 -29.64 -62.89 36.74
C SER A 737 -30.41 -62.40 35.50
N ALA A 738 -30.61 -61.08 35.41
CA ALA A 738 -29.94 -60.18 34.47
C ALA A 738 -30.20 -58.72 34.88
#